data_AF-A0ABD6ATF8-F1
#
_entry.id   AF-A0ABD6ATF8-F1
#
_cell.length_a   1.000
_cell.length_b   1.000
_cell.length_c   1.000
_cell.angle_alpha   90.00
_cell.angle_beta   90.00
_cell.angle_gamma   90.00
#
_symmetry.space_group_name_H-M   'P 1'
#
loop_
_entity.id
_entity.type
_entity.pdbx_description
1 polymer ?
#
loop_
_entity_poly.entity_id
_entity_poly.type
_entity_poly.pdbx_seq_one_letter_code
_entity_poly.pdbx_strand_id
1 'polypeptide(L)'
;MTRPLTVEARSDTPGVSLVDDIQGVTVRFETPTRVTPTPEPTGDVDVPLDALVRLDTTALRVPKLVSAIVRDETGTVVAEARNGRSAWLPEGSYVVELESLDVKTYLFADGALDLRTDGSGRVVSVSGDDSLRLGVRSLHEFPAATMTTTDDPGDVMAVVSQFGSALKTLSPERSWPTLRGHPPLVERGEELHVPAELRDDGERQVTIRVPERLDAVYPVAPLAFYLNARVEPGETPELLADGERFALDDPDLETGVERTLRHLFFLDCLTRTEGLYPIALAEREAAERTGLDLDFAALYDSPLGERTRRYLEVPFDTLADHQPRWKTTADVRPVSSSVEQLPFLVNDLCTIRCPGPRRDPVTSPTATTVREFARGDPTERVGRCIMSDGGTARSRATDAPGGPEGPAGADRIVGLPKTGSIEHVWVGDGYRMGAAKPTVAARKRRLAAASSGPIDVAIVVNDAEMRAESDVQDLYGLRELVEFEVSVYDDLTRADLRALLADERDFVHFVGHVDERGMQCADGYLDAASLEHVGTRAFVLNACQSYRQGQHLVDAGAIAGVVTFVMIGNDSATRIGRTLARLLNAGFSLGGALDVLGDADLFAKHYGIVGDQNLTLATCRAATPVSAELTALGDDRYRLGLYGHPTGRMGPGSVYSPNVPDDGRRYLNAGHVGDFTVDDEELRAFLDLDRFPVFLDGALRWSDLLSAEEIGREDESRLG
;
A
#
# COMPACT_ATOMS: atom_id res chain seq x y z
N MET A 1 -14.49 24.95 -16.60
CA MET A 1 -13.84 23.66 -16.92
C MET A 1 -12.37 23.82 -16.59
N THR A 2 -12.03 23.65 -15.32
CA THR A 2 -10.63 23.56 -14.90
C THR A 2 -10.17 22.19 -15.36
N ARG A 3 -9.19 22.15 -16.28
CA ARG A 3 -8.43 20.92 -16.43
C ARG A 3 -7.78 20.69 -15.06
N PRO A 4 -7.83 19.46 -14.50
CA PRO A 4 -7.25 19.19 -13.19
C PRO A 4 -5.75 19.50 -13.14
N LEU A 5 -5.11 19.62 -14.31
CA LEU A 5 -3.72 20.00 -14.45
C LEU A 5 -3.60 21.14 -15.46
N THR A 6 -2.92 22.22 -15.06
CA THR A 6 -2.74 23.44 -15.85
C THR A 6 -1.29 23.91 -15.85
N VAL A 7 -0.84 24.44 -16.99
CA VAL A 7 0.49 25.07 -17.14
C VAL A 7 0.29 26.50 -17.62
N GLU A 8 0.70 27.47 -16.81
CA GLU A 8 0.45 28.88 -17.06
C GLU A 8 1.73 29.72 -17.00
N ALA A 9 1.79 30.78 -17.79
CA ALA A 9 2.90 31.73 -17.74
C ALA A 9 2.93 32.48 -16.40
N ARG A 10 4.13 32.66 -15.85
CA ARG A 10 4.34 33.40 -14.60
C ARG A 10 4.29 34.91 -14.83
N SER A 11 3.60 35.62 -13.94
CA SER A 11 3.48 37.09 -14.02
C SER A 11 4.65 37.82 -13.34
N ASP A 12 5.19 37.23 -12.27
CA ASP A 12 6.23 37.79 -11.38
C ASP A 12 7.66 37.62 -11.93
N THR A 13 7.93 36.49 -12.59
CA THR A 13 9.27 36.06 -13.02
C THR A 13 9.18 35.32 -14.36
N PRO A 14 10.23 35.34 -15.21
CA PRO A 14 10.27 34.51 -16.41
C PRO A 14 10.12 33.01 -16.11
N GLY A 15 9.12 32.37 -16.68
CA GLY A 15 8.87 30.94 -16.49
C GLY A 15 7.40 30.55 -16.60
N VAL A 16 7.12 29.30 -16.23
CA VAL A 16 5.77 28.74 -16.14
C VAL A 16 5.53 28.12 -14.77
N SER A 17 4.28 28.15 -14.33
CA SER A 17 3.82 27.42 -13.15
C SER A 17 2.92 26.29 -13.60
N LEU A 18 3.19 25.10 -13.08
CA LEU A 18 2.35 23.92 -13.20
C LEU A 18 1.51 23.82 -11.93
N VAL A 19 0.20 23.69 -12.07
CA VAL A 19 -0.75 23.45 -10.98
C VAL A 19 -1.48 22.15 -11.25
N ASP A 20 -1.38 21.20 -10.32
CA ASP A 20 -2.15 19.97 -10.28
C ASP A 20 -3.17 20.08 -9.14
N ASP A 21 -4.44 20.34 -9.49
CA ASP A 21 -5.55 20.52 -8.56
C ASP A 21 -5.93 19.20 -7.86
N ILE A 22 -5.67 18.05 -8.51
CA ILE A 22 -5.93 16.73 -7.91
C ILE A 22 -4.93 16.47 -6.80
N GLN A 23 -3.64 16.76 -7.05
CA GLN A 23 -2.57 16.58 -6.06
C GLN A 23 -2.46 17.74 -5.06
N GLY A 24 -3.04 18.91 -5.37
CA GLY A 24 -2.77 20.14 -4.64
C GLY A 24 -1.32 20.62 -4.78
N VAL A 25 -0.63 20.24 -5.86
CA VAL A 25 0.80 20.51 -6.07
C VAL A 25 0.98 21.68 -7.02
N THR A 26 1.95 22.55 -6.70
CA THR A 26 2.40 23.62 -7.60
C THR A 26 3.89 23.51 -7.83
N VAL A 27 4.30 23.30 -9.09
CA VAL A 27 5.70 23.25 -9.48
C VAL A 27 6.04 24.49 -10.30
N ARG A 28 7.21 25.07 -10.02
CA ARG A 28 7.68 26.27 -10.71
C ARG A 28 8.83 25.91 -11.62
N PHE A 29 8.73 26.37 -12.86
CA PHE A 29 9.79 26.27 -13.85
C PHE A 29 10.21 27.67 -14.27
N GLU A 30 11.50 27.93 -14.23
CA GLU A 30 12.11 29.21 -14.60
C GLU A 30 12.69 29.10 -16.01
N THR A 31 12.57 30.18 -16.79
CA THR A 31 13.12 30.26 -18.15
C THR A 31 13.99 31.52 -18.28
N PRO A 32 14.97 31.57 -19.21
CA PRO A 32 15.79 32.77 -19.39
C PRO A 32 15.00 34.03 -19.75
N THR A 33 13.92 33.87 -20.51
CA THR A 33 13.01 34.92 -20.98
C THR A 33 11.57 34.55 -20.69
N ARG A 34 10.64 35.52 -20.71
CA ARG A 34 9.21 35.21 -20.54
C ARG A 34 8.74 34.34 -21.70
N VAL A 35 8.03 33.27 -21.38
CA VAL A 35 7.44 32.34 -22.33
C VAL A 35 5.91 32.31 -22.16
N THR A 36 5.20 32.00 -23.23
CA THR A 36 3.77 31.72 -23.21
C THR A 36 3.56 30.26 -23.56
N PRO A 37 3.08 29.40 -22.65
CA PRO A 37 2.88 27.99 -22.96
C PRO A 37 1.80 27.84 -24.03
N THR A 38 2.13 27.14 -25.11
CA THR A 38 1.20 26.80 -26.19
C THR A 38 0.77 25.34 -26.04
N PRO A 39 -0.51 25.02 -25.77
CA PRO A 39 -0.96 23.64 -25.65
C PRO A 39 -0.79 22.84 -26.93
N GLU A 40 -0.35 21.59 -26.81
CA GLU A 40 -0.23 20.62 -27.90
C GLU A 40 -1.02 19.33 -27.56
N PRO A 41 -1.44 18.54 -28.55
CA PRO A 41 -2.07 17.24 -28.33
C PRO A 41 -1.15 16.28 -27.58
N THR A 42 -1.65 15.62 -26.54
CA THR A 42 -0.84 14.66 -25.75
C THR A 42 -0.51 13.37 -26.51
N GLY A 43 -1.28 13.03 -27.55
CA GLY A 43 -1.03 11.88 -28.41
C GLY A 43 0.11 12.05 -29.42
N ASP A 44 0.74 13.23 -29.47
CA ASP A 44 1.90 13.49 -30.33
C ASP A 44 3.23 12.95 -29.74
N VAL A 45 3.16 12.38 -28.53
CA VAL A 45 4.30 11.75 -27.84
C VAL A 45 3.89 10.40 -27.27
N ASP A 46 4.84 9.48 -27.17
CA ASP A 46 4.56 8.09 -26.78
C ASP A 46 4.30 7.92 -25.27
N VAL A 47 4.54 8.95 -24.46
CA VAL A 47 4.34 8.92 -23.00
C VAL A 47 2.89 9.32 -22.66
N PRO A 48 2.19 8.60 -21.76
CA PRO A 48 0.88 9.01 -21.28
C PRO A 48 0.99 10.34 -20.51
N LEU A 49 0.31 11.39 -20.99
CA LEU A 49 0.32 12.73 -20.42
C LEU A 49 -1.09 13.28 -20.19
N ASP A 50 -1.26 14.12 -19.17
CA ASP A 50 -2.49 14.89 -18.95
C ASP A 50 -2.44 16.24 -19.68
N ALA A 51 -1.25 16.84 -19.83
CA ALA A 51 -1.03 18.02 -20.67
C ALA A 51 0.37 18.01 -21.33
N LEU A 52 0.44 18.58 -22.53
CA LEU A 52 1.65 18.86 -23.27
C LEU A 52 1.63 20.32 -23.70
N VAL A 53 2.72 21.05 -23.46
CA VAL A 53 2.85 22.45 -23.88
C VAL A 53 4.20 22.70 -24.53
N ARG A 54 4.21 23.52 -25.58
CA ARG A 54 5.43 24.08 -26.16
C ARG A 54 5.81 25.38 -25.48
N LEU A 55 7.09 25.52 -25.17
CA LEU A 55 7.71 26.70 -24.60
C LEU A 55 8.76 27.23 -25.59
N ASP A 56 8.60 28.47 -26.05
CA ASP A 56 9.55 29.12 -26.98
C ASP A 56 10.84 29.53 -26.23
N THR A 57 11.62 28.52 -25.82
CA THR A 57 12.89 28.65 -25.10
C THR A 57 13.71 27.37 -25.25
N THR A 58 15.03 27.52 -25.14
CA THR A 58 16.00 26.42 -25.20
C THR A 58 16.51 25.98 -23.82
N ALA A 59 16.08 26.65 -22.74
CA ALA A 59 16.50 26.30 -21.39
C ALA A 59 15.37 26.41 -20.37
N LEU A 60 15.33 25.44 -19.47
CA LEU A 60 14.36 25.37 -18.38
C LEU A 60 15.07 25.01 -17.09
N ARG A 61 14.76 25.75 -16.03
CA ARG A 61 15.33 25.58 -14.71
C ARG A 61 14.27 25.18 -13.70
N VAL A 62 14.57 24.16 -12.93
CA VAL A 62 13.80 23.75 -11.75
C VAL A 62 14.53 24.28 -10.51
N PRO A 63 13.91 25.13 -9.67
CA PRO A 63 14.51 25.66 -8.44
C PRO A 63 14.54 24.61 -7.31
N LYS A 64 14.86 23.36 -7.65
CA LYS A 64 15.01 22.20 -6.77
C LYS A 64 16.05 21.26 -7.39
N LEU A 65 16.88 20.62 -6.57
CA LEU A 65 17.83 19.60 -7.02
C LEU A 65 17.09 18.30 -7.36
N VAL A 66 16.48 18.28 -8.55
CA VAL A 66 15.80 17.10 -9.08
C VAL A 66 16.77 16.18 -9.82
N SER A 67 16.51 14.87 -9.70
CA SER A 67 17.12 13.87 -10.56
C SER A 67 16.52 13.95 -11.96
N ALA A 68 17.34 13.68 -12.97
CA ALA A 68 16.90 13.57 -14.36
C ALA A 68 17.33 12.22 -14.95
N ILE A 69 16.41 11.53 -15.58
CA ILE A 69 16.65 10.31 -16.35
C ILE A 69 16.42 10.66 -17.82
N VAL A 70 17.43 10.45 -18.67
CA VAL A 70 17.37 10.76 -20.09
C VAL A 70 17.21 9.49 -20.89
N ARG A 71 16.19 9.46 -21.74
CA ARG A 71 15.91 8.39 -22.68
C ARG A 71 16.07 8.88 -24.11
N ASP A 72 16.51 8.00 -25.00
CA ASP A 72 16.48 8.22 -26.44
C ASP A 72 15.10 7.87 -27.04
N GLU A 73 14.99 7.94 -28.36
CA GLU A 73 13.79 7.59 -29.14
C GLU A 73 13.34 6.13 -28.98
N THR A 74 14.21 5.24 -28.49
CA THR A 74 13.89 3.83 -28.24
C THR A 74 13.39 3.60 -26.81
N GLY A 75 13.35 4.64 -25.97
CA GLY A 75 13.04 4.52 -24.54
C GLY A 75 14.22 4.03 -23.69
N THR A 76 15.38 3.78 -24.29
CA THR A 76 16.58 3.31 -23.58
C THR A 76 17.18 4.44 -22.75
N VAL A 77 17.54 4.16 -21.50
CA VAL A 77 18.21 5.14 -20.63
C VAL A 77 19.65 5.34 -21.12
N VAL A 78 19.94 6.54 -21.63
CA VAL A 78 21.27 6.91 -22.17
C VAL A 78 22.09 7.78 -21.21
N ALA A 79 21.45 8.45 -20.25
CA ALA A 79 22.12 9.19 -19.20
C ALA A 79 21.26 9.34 -17.95
N GLU A 80 21.92 9.46 -16.79
CA GLU A 80 21.27 9.78 -15.52
C GLU A 80 22.03 10.88 -14.78
N ALA A 81 21.31 11.89 -14.31
CA ALA A 81 21.84 13.02 -13.54
C ALA A 81 21.23 13.04 -12.13
N ARG A 82 21.57 12.03 -11.32
CA ARG A 82 21.15 11.91 -9.90
C ARG A 82 22.08 12.68 -8.96
N ASN A 83 21.59 13.04 -7.77
CA ASN A 83 22.39 13.62 -6.67
C ASN A 83 23.24 14.85 -7.10
N GLY A 84 22.66 15.75 -7.90
CA GLY A 84 23.34 16.97 -8.36
C GLY A 84 24.41 16.76 -9.43
N ARG A 85 24.59 15.53 -9.96
CA ARG A 85 25.50 15.28 -11.10
C ARG A 85 25.00 15.97 -12.36
N SER A 86 25.93 16.29 -13.26
CA SER A 86 25.66 16.85 -14.59
C SER A 86 25.83 15.78 -15.66
N ALA A 87 25.21 15.99 -16.83
CA ALA A 87 25.34 15.13 -18.00
C ALA A 87 25.29 15.97 -19.28
N TRP A 88 26.02 15.54 -20.31
CA TRP A 88 25.99 16.15 -21.64
C TRP A 88 25.79 15.04 -22.68
N LEU A 89 24.92 15.30 -23.65
CA LEU A 89 24.63 14.38 -24.74
C LEU A 89 24.71 15.14 -26.09
N PRO A 90 25.20 14.48 -27.15
CA PRO A 90 25.31 15.08 -28.48
C PRO A 90 23.93 15.30 -29.13
N GLU A 91 23.89 15.85 -30.35
CA GLU A 91 22.63 16.00 -31.10
C GLU A 91 21.85 14.68 -31.20
N GLY A 92 20.56 14.74 -30.88
CA GLY A 92 19.62 13.63 -30.90
C GLY A 92 18.24 14.07 -30.40
N SER A 93 17.28 13.14 -30.37
CA SER A 93 15.97 13.36 -29.77
C SER A 93 15.90 12.63 -28.43
N TYR A 94 15.55 13.37 -27.38
CA TYR A 94 15.59 12.88 -26.00
C TYR A 94 14.31 13.17 -25.24
N VAL A 95 13.94 12.23 -24.37
CA VAL A 95 12.91 12.40 -23.34
C VAL A 95 13.60 12.47 -21.98
N VAL A 96 13.51 13.62 -21.32
CA VAL A 96 14.08 13.85 -19.99
C VAL A 96 12.97 13.76 -18.96
N GLU A 97 12.95 12.69 -18.18
CA GLU A 97 12.06 12.55 -17.01
C GLU A 97 12.70 13.26 -15.81
N LEU A 98 12.00 14.25 -15.26
CA LEU A 98 12.39 14.94 -14.03
C LEU A 98 11.64 14.34 -12.85
N GLU A 99 12.40 13.85 -11.87
CA GLU A 99 11.86 13.18 -10.69
C GLU A 99 11.77 14.11 -9.48
N SER A 100 11.10 13.67 -8.40
CA SER A 100 10.99 14.40 -7.13
C SER A 100 10.18 15.72 -7.18
N LEU A 101 9.20 15.81 -8.09
CA LEU A 101 8.32 16.97 -8.25
C LEU A 101 6.86 16.74 -7.82
N ASP A 102 6.55 15.57 -7.22
CA ASP A 102 5.19 15.14 -6.84
C ASP A 102 4.15 15.23 -7.98
N VAL A 103 4.67 15.27 -9.21
CA VAL A 103 3.97 15.25 -10.50
C VAL A 103 4.94 14.69 -11.53
N LYS A 104 4.46 13.87 -12.46
CA LYS A 104 5.30 13.32 -13.53
C LYS A 104 5.58 14.42 -14.54
N THR A 105 6.87 14.70 -14.74
CA THR A 105 7.33 15.82 -15.57
C THR A 105 8.32 15.29 -16.60
N TYR A 106 8.06 15.59 -17.87
CA TYR A 106 8.87 15.19 -19.01
C TYR A 106 9.24 16.42 -19.83
N LEU A 107 10.48 16.49 -20.29
CA LEU A 107 10.91 17.44 -21.31
C LEU A 107 11.26 16.65 -22.57
N PHE A 108 10.69 17.06 -23.69
CA PHE A 108 11.06 16.53 -25.00
C PHE A 108 12.00 17.54 -25.66
N ALA A 109 13.18 17.05 -26.00
CA ALA A 109 14.32 17.84 -26.43
C ALA A 109 14.86 17.29 -27.75
N ASP A 110 14.89 18.14 -28.78
CA ASP A 110 15.50 17.84 -30.07
C ASP A 110 16.77 18.68 -30.23
N GLY A 111 17.93 18.03 -30.16
CA GLY A 111 19.25 18.66 -30.19
C GLY A 111 20.21 18.15 -29.11
N ALA A 112 21.42 18.73 -29.03
CA ALA A 112 22.37 18.40 -27.98
C ALA A 112 21.84 18.86 -26.61
N LEU A 113 21.89 17.98 -25.62
CA LEU A 113 21.32 18.19 -24.29
C LEU A 113 22.43 18.45 -23.26
N ASP A 114 22.28 19.52 -22.49
CA ASP A 114 23.11 19.84 -21.33
C ASP A 114 22.26 19.86 -20.05
N LEU A 115 22.60 18.96 -19.13
CA LEU A 115 22.02 18.86 -17.80
C LEU A 115 23.05 19.31 -16.78
N ARG A 116 22.80 20.47 -16.15
CA ARG A 116 23.70 21.04 -15.15
C ARG A 116 22.99 21.37 -13.84
N THR A 117 23.75 21.62 -12.80
CA THR A 117 23.25 22.22 -11.56
C THR A 117 23.93 23.57 -11.32
N ASP A 118 23.21 24.51 -10.73
CA ASP A 118 23.76 25.78 -10.24
C ASP A 118 23.96 25.77 -8.71
N GLY A 119 23.87 24.60 -8.07
CA GLY A 119 23.97 24.40 -6.63
C GLY A 119 22.63 24.50 -5.88
N SER A 120 21.62 25.16 -6.46
CA SER A 120 20.29 25.31 -5.85
C SER A 120 19.15 24.72 -6.70
N GLY A 121 19.41 24.47 -7.99
CA GLY A 121 18.45 23.91 -8.92
C GLY A 121 19.09 23.09 -10.03
N ARG A 122 18.22 22.47 -10.83
CA ARG A 122 18.55 21.73 -12.05
C ARG A 122 18.27 22.62 -13.25
N VAL A 123 19.23 22.74 -14.17
CA VAL A 123 19.02 23.42 -15.45
C VAL A 123 19.17 22.42 -16.58
N VAL A 124 18.17 22.41 -17.45
CA VAL A 124 18.12 21.64 -18.70
C VAL A 124 18.26 22.62 -19.85
N SER A 125 19.19 22.38 -20.77
CA SER A 125 19.43 23.24 -21.93
C SER A 125 19.61 22.40 -23.19
N VAL A 126 19.05 22.86 -24.32
CA VAL A 126 19.06 22.14 -25.60
C VAL A 126 19.61 23.03 -26.70
N SER A 127 20.45 22.50 -27.59
CA SER A 127 20.92 23.22 -28.77
C SER A 127 19.90 23.17 -29.90
N GLY A 128 19.49 24.31 -30.45
CA GLY A 128 18.56 24.34 -31.59
C GLY A 128 17.73 25.62 -31.66
N ASP A 129 16.76 25.65 -32.56
CA ASP A 129 15.77 26.74 -32.66
C ASP A 129 14.68 26.59 -31.57
N ASP A 130 14.21 27.72 -31.04
CA ASP A 130 13.45 27.88 -29.79
C ASP A 130 12.17 27.04 -29.63
N SER A 131 12.24 25.78 -29.18
CA SER A 131 11.06 25.10 -28.60
C SER A 131 11.37 23.86 -27.75
N LEU A 132 11.34 24.02 -26.43
CA LEU A 132 11.22 22.91 -25.49
C LEU A 132 9.75 22.51 -25.36
N ARG A 133 9.45 21.20 -25.36
CA ARG A 133 8.11 20.69 -25.05
C ARG A 133 8.09 20.15 -23.63
N LEU A 134 7.15 20.62 -22.82
CA LEU A 134 6.94 20.21 -21.42
C LEU A 134 5.69 19.35 -21.35
N GLY A 135 5.88 18.06 -21.08
CA GLY A 135 4.83 17.10 -20.81
C GLY A 135 4.65 16.88 -19.32
N VAL A 136 3.41 16.80 -18.87
CA VAL A 136 3.07 16.70 -17.46
C VAL A 136 1.90 15.75 -17.25
N ARG A 137 1.98 14.95 -16.18
CA ARG A 137 0.93 14.01 -15.77
C ARG A 137 0.78 14.02 -14.25
N SER A 138 -0.45 14.10 -13.79
CA SER A 138 -0.80 13.92 -12.39
C SER A 138 -0.46 12.51 -11.93
N LEU A 139 0.05 12.37 -10.70
CA LEU A 139 0.16 11.04 -10.08
C LEU A 139 -1.23 10.44 -9.82
N HIS A 140 -2.27 11.29 -9.77
CA HIS A 140 -3.67 10.92 -9.55
C HIS A 140 -3.88 10.04 -8.30
N GLU A 141 -3.09 10.26 -7.24
CA GLU A 141 -3.20 9.58 -5.94
C GLU A 141 -4.49 9.94 -5.16
N PHE A 142 -5.17 11.02 -5.55
CA PHE A 142 -6.41 11.49 -4.94
C PHE A 142 -7.58 11.35 -5.92
N PRO A 143 -8.80 11.04 -5.45
CA PRO A 143 -9.96 10.92 -6.33
C PRO A 143 -10.30 12.26 -7.00
N ALA A 144 -10.45 12.27 -8.32
CA ALA A 144 -10.80 13.49 -9.07
C ALA A 144 -12.27 13.93 -8.91
N ALA A 145 -13.17 13.02 -8.53
CA ALA A 145 -14.61 13.29 -8.48
C ALA A 145 -15.32 12.35 -7.50
N THR A 146 -16.59 12.66 -7.20
CA THR A 146 -17.50 11.84 -6.39
C THR A 146 -18.76 11.49 -7.18
N MET A 147 -19.14 10.22 -7.18
CA MET A 147 -20.39 9.69 -7.73
C MET A 147 -21.37 9.36 -6.61
N THR A 148 -22.66 9.37 -6.93
CA THR A 148 -23.72 8.96 -6.01
C THR A 148 -24.40 7.70 -6.53
N THR A 149 -24.62 6.72 -5.67
CA THR A 149 -25.36 5.48 -5.97
C THR A 149 -26.49 5.26 -4.97
N THR A 150 -27.47 4.43 -5.33
CA THR A 150 -28.57 4.03 -4.46
C THR A 150 -28.29 2.66 -3.81
N ASP A 151 -29.29 2.06 -3.17
CA ASP A 151 -29.21 0.69 -2.67
C ASP A 151 -29.48 -0.37 -3.74
N ASP A 152 -29.86 0.05 -4.96
CA ASP A 152 -30.10 -0.84 -6.08
C ASP A 152 -28.79 -1.39 -6.68
N PRO A 153 -28.62 -2.72 -6.81
CA PRO A 153 -27.41 -3.30 -7.38
C PRO A 153 -27.08 -2.82 -8.81
N GLY A 154 -28.08 -2.50 -9.62
CA GLY A 154 -27.89 -1.97 -10.97
C GLY A 154 -27.26 -0.58 -10.95
N ASP A 155 -27.66 0.28 -10.03
CA ASP A 155 -27.02 1.60 -9.82
C ASP A 155 -25.57 1.44 -9.33
N VAL A 156 -25.28 0.41 -8.52
CA VAL A 156 -23.91 0.09 -8.10
C VAL A 156 -23.07 -0.40 -9.28
N MET A 157 -23.61 -1.25 -10.16
CA MET A 157 -22.94 -1.68 -11.39
C MET A 157 -22.60 -0.49 -12.29
N ALA A 158 -23.52 0.48 -12.41
CA ALA A 158 -23.32 1.68 -13.21
C ALA A 158 -22.14 2.52 -12.68
N VAL A 159 -22.01 2.67 -11.36
CA VAL A 159 -20.90 3.37 -10.70
C VAL A 159 -19.58 2.59 -10.82
N VAL A 160 -19.56 1.28 -10.57
CA VAL A 160 -18.37 0.44 -10.71
C VAL A 160 -17.82 0.49 -12.14
N SER A 161 -18.70 0.55 -13.14
CA SER A 161 -18.31 0.70 -14.55
C SER A 161 -17.54 2.00 -14.84
N GLN A 162 -17.64 3.02 -13.99
CA GLN A 162 -16.91 4.29 -14.17
C GLN A 162 -15.56 4.33 -13.46
N PHE A 163 -15.21 3.34 -12.64
CA PHE A 163 -13.93 3.35 -11.92
C PHE A 163 -12.73 3.45 -12.87
N GLY A 164 -12.82 2.84 -14.05
CA GLY A 164 -11.75 2.87 -15.06
C GLY A 164 -11.46 4.26 -15.65
N SER A 165 -12.31 5.27 -15.40
CA SER A 165 -12.05 6.67 -15.78
C SER A 165 -10.77 7.24 -15.17
N ALA A 166 -10.27 6.65 -14.09
CA ALA A 166 -9.01 7.05 -13.45
C ALA A 166 -7.75 6.44 -14.10
N LEU A 167 -7.89 5.48 -15.03
CA LEU A 167 -6.78 4.92 -15.78
C LEU A 167 -6.20 5.95 -16.75
N LYS A 168 -4.87 6.08 -16.76
CA LYS A 168 -4.15 7.02 -17.64
C LYS A 168 -3.89 6.44 -19.03
N THR A 169 -4.06 5.13 -19.20
CA THR A 169 -3.86 4.41 -20.45
C THR A 169 -4.60 3.07 -20.42
N LEU A 170 -4.96 2.55 -21.60
CA LEU A 170 -5.46 1.19 -21.79
C LEU A 170 -4.38 0.23 -22.27
N SER A 171 -3.13 0.66 -22.43
CA SER A 171 -1.99 -0.20 -22.77
C SER A 171 -1.54 -1.06 -21.56
N PRO A 172 -0.60 -2.01 -21.73
CA PRO A 172 -0.03 -2.78 -20.62
C PRO A 172 0.65 -1.92 -19.56
N GLU A 173 1.05 -0.69 -19.91
CA GLU A 173 1.65 0.28 -18.99
C GLU A 173 0.73 0.63 -17.81
N ARG A 174 -0.59 0.38 -17.91
CA ARG A 174 -1.50 0.49 -16.76
C ARG A 174 -1.14 -0.46 -15.62
N SER A 175 -0.24 -1.42 -15.81
CA SER A 175 0.35 -2.20 -14.72
C SER A 175 1.34 -1.40 -13.84
N TRP A 176 1.72 -0.17 -14.22
CA TRP A 176 2.39 0.77 -13.30
C TRP A 176 1.39 1.46 -12.36
N PRO A 177 1.68 1.56 -11.04
CA PRO A 177 0.81 2.26 -10.09
C PRO A 177 0.45 3.68 -10.51
N THR A 178 1.43 4.47 -10.98
CA THR A 178 1.20 5.88 -11.39
C THR A 178 0.37 6.05 -12.68
N LEU A 179 -0.05 4.96 -13.31
CA LEU A 179 -0.93 4.95 -14.48
C LEU A 179 -2.33 4.42 -14.15
N ARG A 180 -2.57 4.05 -12.88
CA ARG A 180 -3.87 3.68 -12.33
C ARG A 180 -4.24 4.66 -11.23
N GLY A 181 -4.77 5.82 -11.61
CA GLY A 181 -5.20 6.82 -10.65
C GLY A 181 -6.27 6.28 -9.69
N HIS A 182 -6.49 7.00 -8.60
CA HIS A 182 -7.50 6.67 -7.61
C HIS A 182 -8.90 6.72 -8.24
N PRO A 183 -9.73 5.66 -8.12
CA PRO A 183 -11.09 5.68 -8.61
C PRO A 183 -11.91 6.82 -7.98
N PRO A 184 -12.92 7.37 -8.68
CA PRO A 184 -13.80 8.38 -8.09
C PRO A 184 -14.46 7.88 -6.80
N LEU A 185 -14.66 8.78 -5.84
CA LEU A 185 -15.37 8.43 -4.61
C LEU A 185 -16.83 8.05 -4.92
N VAL A 186 -17.41 7.28 -4.01
CA VAL A 186 -18.81 6.88 -4.09
C VAL A 186 -19.47 7.22 -2.77
N GLU A 187 -20.63 7.84 -2.85
CA GLU A 187 -21.48 8.14 -1.70
C GLU A 187 -22.88 7.59 -1.94
N ARG A 188 -23.57 7.21 -0.85
CA ARG A 188 -24.96 6.77 -0.94
C ARG A 188 -25.91 7.96 -1.00
N GLY A 189 -26.90 7.89 -1.87
CA GLY A 189 -27.96 8.88 -2.00
C GLY A 189 -29.26 8.28 -2.48
N GLU A 190 -30.24 9.15 -2.77
CA GLU A 190 -31.57 8.75 -3.21
C GLU A 190 -31.64 8.43 -4.71
N GLU A 191 -30.72 8.97 -5.51
CA GLU A 191 -30.68 8.80 -6.97
C GLU A 191 -29.24 8.60 -7.48
N LEU A 192 -29.08 7.83 -8.56
CA LEU A 192 -27.81 7.66 -9.26
C LEU A 192 -27.37 8.98 -9.91
N HIS A 193 -26.17 9.44 -9.54
CA HIS A 193 -25.54 10.60 -10.16
C HIS A 193 -24.08 10.32 -10.52
N VAL A 194 -23.81 10.25 -11.82
CA VAL A 194 -22.46 10.19 -12.38
C VAL A 194 -22.14 11.54 -13.04
N PRO A 195 -21.10 12.29 -12.59
CA PRO A 195 -20.63 13.51 -13.24
C PRO A 195 -20.34 13.31 -14.74
N ALA A 196 -20.70 14.28 -15.56
CA ALA A 196 -20.57 14.18 -17.02
C ALA A 196 -19.13 13.92 -17.50
N GLU A 197 -18.13 14.45 -16.78
CA GLU A 197 -16.71 14.25 -17.05
C GLU A 197 -16.21 12.81 -16.84
N LEU A 198 -16.94 12.01 -16.06
CA LEU A 198 -16.63 10.59 -15.85
C LEU A 198 -17.36 9.68 -16.84
N ARG A 199 -18.44 10.16 -17.47
CA ARG A 199 -19.27 9.36 -18.35
C ARG A 199 -18.51 9.07 -19.64
N ASP A 200 -18.14 7.81 -19.81
CA ASP A 200 -17.71 7.29 -21.10
C ASP A 200 -18.89 6.62 -21.80
N ASP A 201 -19.48 7.34 -22.75
CA ASP A 201 -20.57 6.87 -23.62
C ASP A 201 -20.05 6.00 -24.78
N GLY A 202 -18.73 5.77 -24.88
CA GLY A 202 -18.13 4.91 -25.88
C GLY A 202 -18.42 3.41 -25.68
N GLU A 203 -18.22 2.63 -26.75
CA GLU A 203 -18.19 1.18 -26.65
C GLU A 203 -16.94 0.74 -25.88
N ARG A 204 -17.15 -0.02 -24.80
CA ARG A 204 -16.06 -0.60 -24.00
C ARG A 204 -15.62 -1.92 -24.61
N GLN A 205 -14.32 -2.15 -24.68
CA GLN A 205 -13.74 -3.35 -25.28
C GLN A 205 -13.91 -4.61 -24.43
N VAL A 206 -14.26 -4.44 -23.15
CA VAL A 206 -14.48 -5.52 -22.18
C VAL A 206 -15.79 -5.28 -21.43
N THR A 207 -16.57 -6.33 -21.27
CA THR A 207 -17.80 -6.33 -20.45
C THR A 207 -17.74 -7.48 -19.45
N ILE A 208 -18.14 -7.21 -18.21
CA ILE A 208 -18.30 -8.21 -17.16
C ILE A 208 -19.80 -8.31 -16.85
N ARG A 209 -20.35 -9.52 -16.94
CA ARG A 209 -21.74 -9.77 -16.58
C ARG A 209 -21.79 -10.56 -15.29
N VAL A 210 -22.58 -10.09 -14.33
CA VAL A 210 -22.82 -10.78 -13.06
C VAL A 210 -24.26 -10.59 -12.60
N PRO A 211 -24.79 -11.46 -11.72
CA PRO A 211 -26.12 -11.26 -11.16
C PRO A 211 -26.28 -9.90 -10.48
N GLU A 212 -27.48 -9.33 -10.53
CA GLU A 212 -27.84 -8.06 -9.87
C GLU A 212 -27.91 -8.21 -8.34
N ARG A 213 -26.77 -8.49 -7.73
CA ARG A 213 -26.60 -8.69 -6.30
C ARG A 213 -25.26 -8.10 -5.86
N LEU A 214 -25.24 -7.42 -4.72
CA LEU A 214 -24.02 -6.78 -4.21
C LEU A 214 -22.88 -7.79 -3.96
N ASP A 215 -23.20 -9.02 -3.57
CA ASP A 215 -22.19 -10.08 -3.38
C ASP A 215 -21.61 -10.64 -4.68
N ALA A 216 -22.19 -10.31 -5.82
CA ALA A 216 -21.62 -10.57 -7.13
C ALA A 216 -20.91 -9.34 -7.73
N VAL A 217 -21.41 -8.13 -7.45
CA VAL A 217 -20.85 -6.86 -7.96
C VAL A 217 -19.56 -6.46 -7.22
N TYR A 218 -19.48 -6.65 -5.90
CA TYR A 218 -18.31 -6.23 -5.13
C TYR A 218 -17.03 -6.99 -5.50
N PRO A 219 -17.04 -8.34 -5.65
CA PRO A 219 -15.86 -9.07 -6.07
C PRO A 219 -15.29 -8.61 -7.42
N VAL A 220 -16.14 -8.26 -8.40
CA VAL A 220 -15.69 -7.86 -9.75
C VAL A 220 -15.20 -6.42 -9.84
N ALA A 221 -15.40 -5.57 -8.84
CA ALA A 221 -15.06 -4.15 -8.92
C ALA A 221 -13.57 -3.87 -9.23
N PRO A 222 -12.58 -4.56 -8.63
CA PRO A 222 -11.16 -4.38 -8.94
C PRO A 222 -10.81 -4.83 -10.37
N LEU A 223 -11.41 -5.92 -10.84
CA LEU A 223 -11.24 -6.42 -12.21
C LEU A 223 -11.86 -5.46 -13.23
N ALA A 224 -13.06 -4.95 -12.95
CA ALA A 224 -13.75 -3.98 -13.78
C ALA A 224 -12.95 -2.68 -13.92
N PHE A 225 -12.39 -2.19 -12.81
CA PHE A 225 -11.47 -1.06 -12.83
C PHE A 225 -10.25 -1.32 -13.71
N TYR A 226 -9.54 -2.43 -13.48
CA TYR A 226 -8.29 -2.74 -14.18
C TYR A 226 -8.47 -2.92 -15.71
N LEU A 227 -9.64 -3.37 -16.13
CA LEU A 227 -9.99 -3.59 -17.54
C LEU A 227 -10.82 -2.47 -18.17
N ASN A 228 -11.07 -1.38 -17.44
CA ASN A 228 -12.02 -0.35 -17.85
C ASN A 228 -13.36 -0.96 -18.33
N ALA A 229 -13.82 -2.02 -17.68
CA ALA A 229 -14.91 -2.85 -18.18
C ALA A 229 -16.28 -2.28 -17.82
N ARG A 230 -17.26 -2.53 -18.69
CA ARG A 230 -18.68 -2.31 -18.35
C ARG A 230 -19.16 -3.45 -17.46
N VAL A 231 -19.79 -3.15 -16.32
CA VAL A 231 -20.47 -4.16 -15.50
C VAL A 231 -21.96 -4.12 -15.82
N GLU A 232 -22.50 -5.25 -16.25
CA GLU A 232 -23.89 -5.40 -16.65
C GLU A 232 -24.58 -6.58 -15.94
N PRO A 233 -25.92 -6.57 -15.86
CA PRO A 233 -26.68 -7.72 -15.39
C PRO A 233 -26.45 -8.97 -16.27
N GLY A 234 -26.24 -10.11 -15.63
CA GLY A 234 -26.25 -11.42 -16.28
C GLY A 234 -26.49 -12.56 -15.30
N GLU A 235 -27.12 -13.65 -15.76
CA GLU A 235 -27.44 -14.78 -14.87
C GLU A 235 -26.19 -15.55 -14.43
N THR A 236 -25.21 -15.68 -15.33
CA THR A 236 -23.95 -16.40 -15.09
C THR A 236 -22.78 -15.43 -15.12
N PRO A 237 -21.87 -15.46 -14.13
CA PRO A 237 -20.69 -14.61 -14.13
C PRO A 237 -19.75 -14.89 -15.31
N GLU A 238 -19.62 -13.92 -16.22
CA GLU A 238 -18.77 -14.04 -17.40
C GLU A 238 -18.03 -12.73 -17.71
N LEU A 239 -16.86 -12.86 -18.31
CA LEU A 239 -16.09 -11.77 -18.93
C LEU A 239 -16.16 -11.93 -20.44
N LEU A 240 -16.53 -10.86 -21.13
CA LEU A 240 -16.56 -10.78 -22.59
C LEU A 240 -15.41 -9.89 -23.06
N ALA A 241 -14.55 -10.42 -23.94
CA ALA A 241 -13.44 -9.69 -24.54
C ALA A 241 -13.24 -10.16 -25.98
N ASP A 242 -13.16 -9.22 -26.93
CA ASP A 242 -12.95 -9.52 -28.36
C ASP A 242 -13.93 -10.57 -28.94
N GLY A 243 -15.20 -10.49 -28.51
CA GLY A 243 -16.27 -11.41 -28.93
C GLY A 243 -16.30 -12.77 -28.24
N GLU A 244 -15.26 -13.12 -27.48
CA GLU A 244 -15.16 -14.37 -26.72
C GLU A 244 -15.72 -14.23 -25.29
N ARG A 245 -16.11 -15.36 -24.68
CA ARG A 245 -16.67 -15.45 -23.33
C ARG A 245 -15.80 -16.30 -22.43
N PHE A 246 -15.51 -15.80 -21.23
CA PHE A 246 -14.72 -16.48 -20.22
C PHE A 246 -15.52 -16.57 -18.92
N ALA A 247 -15.63 -17.77 -18.35
CA ALA A 247 -16.32 -17.97 -17.07
C ALA A 247 -15.53 -17.31 -15.93
N LEU A 248 -16.22 -16.64 -15.01
CA LEU A 248 -15.62 -16.03 -13.82
C LEU A 248 -15.91 -16.81 -12.54
N ASP A 249 -16.73 -17.87 -12.61
CA ASP A 249 -17.23 -18.63 -11.47
C ASP A 249 -16.65 -20.04 -11.34
N ASP A 250 -15.46 -20.30 -11.91
CA ASP A 250 -14.71 -21.55 -11.73
C ASP A 250 -13.48 -21.34 -10.81
N PRO A 251 -13.42 -21.95 -9.62
CA PRO A 251 -14.45 -22.82 -9.00
C PRO A 251 -15.61 -22.06 -8.34
N ASP A 252 -15.44 -20.77 -8.09
CA ASP A 252 -16.44 -19.86 -7.58
C ASP A 252 -16.10 -18.43 -8.05
N LEU A 253 -17.07 -17.51 -7.93
CA LEU A 253 -16.91 -16.14 -8.44
C LEU A 253 -15.71 -15.40 -7.82
N GLU A 254 -15.51 -15.51 -6.52
CA GLU A 254 -14.47 -14.76 -5.82
C GLU A 254 -13.08 -15.26 -6.24
N THR A 255 -12.91 -16.59 -6.27
CA THR A 255 -11.66 -17.23 -6.68
C THR A 255 -11.38 -17.00 -8.17
N GLY A 256 -12.39 -17.12 -9.04
CA GLY A 256 -12.24 -16.94 -10.48
C GLY A 256 -11.88 -15.50 -10.85
N VAL A 257 -12.50 -14.51 -10.19
CA VAL A 257 -12.16 -13.09 -10.37
C VAL A 257 -10.77 -12.76 -9.83
N GLU A 258 -10.41 -13.29 -8.64
CA GLU A 258 -9.06 -13.15 -8.09
C GLU A 258 -8.00 -13.67 -9.07
N ARG A 259 -8.19 -14.90 -9.58
CA ARG A 259 -7.28 -15.51 -10.57
C ARG A 259 -7.18 -14.68 -11.84
N THR A 260 -8.32 -14.27 -12.39
CA THR A 260 -8.40 -13.47 -13.62
C THR A 260 -7.65 -12.15 -13.46
N LEU A 261 -7.90 -11.41 -12.37
CA LEU A 261 -7.22 -10.15 -12.10
C LEU A 261 -5.71 -10.35 -11.99
N ARG A 262 -5.27 -11.30 -11.16
CA ARG A 262 -3.83 -11.56 -10.94
C ARG A 262 -3.13 -11.98 -12.24
N HIS A 263 -3.78 -12.81 -13.05
CA HIS A 263 -3.25 -13.30 -14.32
C HIS A 263 -3.08 -12.18 -15.35
N LEU A 264 -4.13 -11.40 -15.59
CA LEU A 264 -4.10 -10.28 -16.54
C LEU A 264 -3.11 -9.21 -16.10
N PHE A 265 -3.08 -8.92 -14.80
CA PHE A 265 -2.13 -7.98 -14.21
C PHE A 265 -0.67 -8.42 -14.40
N PHE A 266 -0.37 -9.68 -14.10
CA PHE A 266 0.96 -10.23 -14.24
C PHE A 266 1.42 -10.23 -15.70
N LEU A 267 0.57 -10.69 -16.63
CA LEU A 267 0.87 -10.68 -18.06
C LEU A 267 1.08 -9.25 -18.59
N ASP A 268 0.30 -8.26 -18.16
CA ASP A 268 0.61 -6.87 -18.50
C ASP A 268 1.96 -6.39 -17.94
N CYS A 269 2.36 -6.83 -16.74
CA CYS A 269 3.68 -6.52 -16.18
C CYS A 269 4.82 -7.08 -17.05
N LEU A 270 4.62 -8.24 -17.68
CA LEU A 270 5.58 -8.83 -18.62
C LEU A 270 5.56 -8.06 -19.94
N THR A 271 4.38 -7.85 -20.52
CA THR A 271 4.20 -7.21 -21.84
C THR A 271 4.67 -5.75 -21.85
N ARG A 272 4.50 -4.99 -20.75
CA ARG A 272 4.98 -3.60 -20.69
C ARG A 272 6.50 -3.45 -20.84
N THR A 273 7.26 -4.53 -20.70
CA THR A 273 8.72 -4.48 -20.89
C THR A 273 9.12 -4.28 -22.37
N GLU A 274 8.18 -4.38 -23.30
CA GLU A 274 8.33 -4.00 -24.72
C GLU A 274 8.09 -2.51 -24.97
N GLY A 275 7.57 -1.79 -23.97
CA GLY A 275 7.03 -0.44 -24.12
C GLY A 275 7.94 0.68 -23.66
N LEU A 276 7.37 1.59 -22.86
CA LEU A 276 7.99 2.83 -22.38
C LEU A 276 9.26 2.61 -21.58
N TYR A 277 9.34 1.47 -20.90
CA TYR A 277 10.42 1.14 -19.98
C TYR A 277 10.97 -0.25 -20.31
N PRO A 278 11.87 -0.34 -21.31
CA PRO A 278 12.52 -1.60 -21.65
C PRO A 278 13.46 -2.01 -20.50
N ILE A 279 13.03 -2.99 -19.72
CA ILE A 279 13.76 -3.49 -18.54
C ILE A 279 13.89 -5.00 -18.63
N ALA A 280 15.04 -5.53 -18.20
CA ALA A 280 15.22 -6.96 -17.99
C ALA A 280 14.45 -7.36 -16.72
N LEU A 281 13.27 -7.95 -16.89
CA LEU A 281 12.41 -8.38 -15.79
C LEU A 281 12.60 -9.87 -15.50
N ALA A 282 13.00 -10.23 -14.29
CA ALA A 282 13.29 -11.62 -13.92
C ALA A 282 12.06 -12.54 -14.10
N GLU A 283 10.87 -12.04 -13.78
CA GLU A 283 9.61 -12.77 -13.92
C GLU A 283 9.25 -13.05 -15.39
N ARG A 284 9.67 -12.16 -16.31
CA ARG A 284 9.45 -12.38 -17.74
C ARG A 284 10.29 -13.56 -18.24
N GLU A 285 11.57 -13.57 -17.91
CA GLU A 285 12.44 -14.69 -18.27
C GLU A 285 11.97 -16.01 -17.64
N ALA A 286 11.46 -15.95 -16.40
CA ALA A 286 10.90 -17.12 -15.74
C ALA A 286 9.65 -17.66 -16.44
N ALA A 287 8.74 -16.77 -16.84
CA ALA A 287 7.55 -17.12 -17.61
C ALA A 287 7.88 -17.70 -19.00
N GLU A 288 8.84 -17.13 -19.72
CA GLU A 288 9.27 -17.66 -21.03
C GLU A 288 9.84 -19.09 -20.91
N ARG A 289 10.51 -19.42 -19.80
CA ARG A 289 11.03 -20.76 -19.52
C ARG A 289 9.94 -21.82 -19.29
N THR A 290 8.70 -21.44 -19.00
CA THR A 290 7.58 -22.39 -18.89
C THR A 290 7.09 -22.87 -20.26
N GLY A 291 7.61 -22.32 -21.36
CA GLY A 291 7.12 -22.56 -22.72
C GLY A 291 5.95 -21.63 -23.10
N LEU A 292 5.84 -20.47 -22.45
CA LEU A 292 4.86 -19.44 -22.78
C LEU A 292 5.10 -18.92 -24.21
N ASP A 293 4.17 -19.19 -25.12
CA ASP A 293 4.22 -18.78 -26.53
C ASP A 293 3.34 -17.55 -26.77
N LEU A 294 3.79 -16.40 -26.26
CA LEU A 294 3.16 -15.10 -26.49
C LEU A 294 4.15 -14.15 -27.18
N ASP A 295 3.68 -13.51 -28.26
CA ASP A 295 4.39 -12.40 -28.88
C ASP A 295 4.11 -11.12 -28.08
N PHE A 296 4.95 -10.84 -27.08
CA PHE A 296 4.79 -9.68 -26.21
C PHE A 296 4.83 -8.36 -26.97
N ALA A 297 5.65 -8.24 -28.02
CA ALA A 297 5.76 -7.02 -28.81
C ALA A 297 4.44 -6.75 -29.55
N ALA A 298 3.87 -7.77 -30.22
CA ALA A 298 2.57 -7.64 -30.86
C ALA A 298 1.44 -7.35 -29.85
N LEU A 299 1.49 -7.98 -28.67
CA LEU A 299 0.49 -7.77 -27.61
C LEU A 299 0.56 -6.35 -27.02
N TYR A 300 1.74 -5.74 -26.95
CA TYR A 300 1.90 -4.38 -26.45
C TYR A 300 1.06 -3.38 -27.25
N ASP A 301 1.09 -3.49 -28.58
CA ASP A 301 0.36 -2.63 -29.51
C ASP A 301 -1.11 -3.04 -29.72
N SER A 302 -1.51 -4.21 -29.23
CA SER A 302 -2.87 -4.74 -29.42
C SER A 302 -3.92 -3.96 -28.61
N PRO A 303 -5.17 -3.84 -29.10
CA PRO A 303 -6.28 -3.34 -28.31
C PRO A 303 -6.49 -4.15 -27.02
N LEU A 304 -7.01 -3.49 -25.97
CA LEU A 304 -7.25 -4.12 -24.66
C LEU A 304 -8.12 -5.38 -24.74
N GLY A 305 -9.17 -5.36 -25.56
CA GLY A 305 -10.07 -6.51 -25.73
C GLY A 305 -9.33 -7.73 -26.31
N GLU A 306 -8.61 -7.54 -27.42
CA GLU A 306 -7.82 -8.59 -28.08
C GLU A 306 -6.74 -9.13 -27.13
N ARG A 307 -6.01 -8.23 -26.48
CA ARG A 307 -4.96 -8.61 -25.52
C ARG A 307 -5.53 -9.40 -24.33
N THR A 308 -6.67 -8.99 -23.79
CA THR A 308 -7.36 -9.71 -22.71
C THR A 308 -7.75 -11.11 -23.13
N ARG A 309 -8.34 -11.29 -24.33
CA ARG A 309 -8.67 -12.60 -24.89
C ARG A 309 -7.42 -13.49 -25.00
N ARG A 310 -6.35 -12.97 -25.60
CA ARG A 310 -5.07 -13.71 -25.79
C ARG A 310 -4.44 -14.12 -24.46
N TYR A 311 -4.49 -13.27 -23.45
CA TYR A 311 -4.00 -13.60 -22.11
C TYR A 311 -4.81 -14.72 -21.44
N LEU A 312 -6.15 -14.70 -21.58
CA LEU A 312 -7.02 -15.71 -20.97
C LEU A 312 -6.98 -17.07 -21.67
N GLU A 313 -6.40 -17.16 -22.87
CA GLU A 313 -6.08 -18.43 -23.53
C GLU A 313 -4.90 -19.16 -22.85
N VAL A 314 -4.06 -18.44 -22.10
CA VAL A 314 -2.97 -19.03 -21.30
C VAL A 314 -3.55 -19.56 -19.97
N PRO A 315 -3.39 -20.86 -19.65
CA PRO A 315 -3.89 -21.40 -18.39
C PRO A 315 -3.22 -20.74 -17.18
N PHE A 316 -4.03 -20.33 -16.19
CA PHE A 316 -3.58 -19.68 -14.96
C PHE A 316 -2.42 -20.42 -14.27
N ASP A 317 -2.56 -21.74 -14.11
CA ASP A 317 -1.61 -22.59 -13.38
C ASP A 317 -0.22 -22.64 -14.05
N THR A 318 -0.11 -22.22 -15.33
CA THR A 318 1.19 -22.11 -16.02
C THR A 318 2.08 -21.05 -15.37
N LEU A 319 1.48 -19.97 -14.84
CA LEU A 319 2.19 -18.80 -14.34
C LEU A 319 1.99 -18.56 -12.84
N ALA A 320 1.13 -19.34 -12.18
CA ALA A 320 0.73 -19.12 -10.79
C ALA A 320 1.92 -19.03 -9.81
N ASP A 321 2.94 -19.88 -10.00
CA ASP A 321 4.13 -19.94 -9.15
C ASP A 321 5.13 -18.80 -9.40
N HIS A 322 4.96 -18.03 -10.48
CA HIS A 322 5.80 -16.89 -10.84
C HIS A 322 5.16 -15.55 -10.47
N GLN A 323 3.89 -15.55 -10.04
CA GLN A 323 3.19 -14.34 -9.68
C GLN A 323 3.63 -13.84 -8.29
N PRO A 324 3.79 -12.51 -8.10
CA PRO A 324 4.07 -11.95 -6.79
C PRO A 324 2.96 -12.26 -5.78
N ARG A 325 3.31 -12.24 -4.48
CA ARG A 325 2.34 -12.32 -3.39
C ARG A 325 1.44 -11.10 -3.47
N TRP A 326 0.12 -11.32 -3.43
CA TRP A 326 -0.82 -10.21 -3.53
C TRP A 326 -0.78 -9.33 -2.28
N LYS A 327 -0.95 -8.02 -2.46
CA LYS A 327 -0.85 -7.06 -1.35
C LYS A 327 -1.98 -7.25 -0.35
N THR A 328 -3.24 -7.13 -0.77
CA THR A 328 -4.38 -7.07 0.17
C THR A 328 -5.53 -7.94 -0.29
N THR A 329 -6.11 -8.71 0.65
CA THR A 329 -7.43 -9.30 0.51
C THR A 329 -8.43 -8.56 1.39
N ALA A 330 -9.58 -8.20 0.84
CA ALA A 330 -10.66 -7.55 1.56
C ALA A 330 -11.90 -8.44 1.61
N ASP A 331 -12.29 -8.86 2.80
CA ASP A 331 -13.59 -9.47 3.03
C ASP A 331 -14.61 -8.37 3.31
N VAL A 332 -15.62 -8.26 2.47
CA VAL A 332 -16.61 -7.18 2.48
C VAL A 332 -18.00 -7.75 2.69
N ARG A 333 -18.71 -7.22 3.68
CA ARG A 333 -20.13 -7.52 3.85
C ARG A 333 -20.91 -6.92 2.68
N PRO A 334 -21.69 -7.71 1.92
CA PRO A 334 -22.40 -7.26 0.72
C PRO A 334 -23.69 -6.49 1.08
N VAL A 335 -23.53 -5.33 1.70
CA VAL A 335 -24.59 -4.39 2.06
C VAL A 335 -24.25 -3.03 1.48
N SER A 336 -25.26 -2.24 1.11
CA SER A 336 -25.04 -0.97 0.42
C SER A 336 -24.17 0.01 1.19
N SER A 337 -24.19 0.01 2.53
CA SER A 337 -23.30 0.84 3.36
C SER A 337 -21.81 0.56 3.17
N SER A 338 -21.44 -0.58 2.59
CA SER A 338 -20.05 -0.92 2.26
C SER A 338 -19.59 -0.33 0.92
N VAL A 339 -20.50 0.18 0.07
CA VAL A 339 -20.16 0.64 -1.30
C VAL A 339 -19.15 1.77 -1.32
N GLU A 340 -19.20 2.66 -0.33
CA GLU A 340 -18.29 3.82 -0.19
C GLU A 340 -16.83 3.39 0.08
N GLN A 341 -16.61 2.13 0.45
CA GLN A 341 -15.27 1.57 0.66
C GLN A 341 -14.62 1.09 -0.65
N LEU A 342 -15.42 0.80 -1.69
CA LEU A 342 -14.94 0.21 -2.94
C LEU A 342 -13.86 1.06 -3.64
N PRO A 343 -13.98 2.39 -3.80
CA PRO A 343 -12.97 3.18 -4.50
C PRO A 343 -11.57 3.00 -3.92
N PHE A 344 -11.48 2.93 -2.60
CA PHE A 344 -10.23 2.74 -1.88
C PHE A 344 -9.71 1.29 -1.99
N LEU A 345 -10.60 0.30 -1.88
CA LEU A 345 -10.21 -1.11 -2.06
C LEU A 345 -9.70 -1.38 -3.48
N VAL A 346 -10.35 -0.78 -4.46
CA VAL A 346 -10.01 -0.88 -5.89
C VAL A 346 -8.72 -0.14 -6.19
N ASN A 347 -8.49 1.03 -5.59
CA ASN A 347 -7.21 1.76 -5.69
C ASN A 347 -6.01 0.87 -5.28
N ASP A 348 -6.17 0.11 -4.20
CA ASP A 348 -5.14 -0.83 -3.72
C ASP A 348 -5.07 -2.14 -4.53
N LEU A 349 -5.92 -2.30 -5.55
CA LEU A 349 -6.15 -3.54 -6.28
C LEU A 349 -6.45 -4.73 -5.35
N CYS A 350 -7.20 -4.53 -4.26
CA CYS A 350 -7.57 -5.61 -3.34
C CYS A 350 -8.28 -6.76 -4.08
N THR A 351 -8.03 -8.01 -3.69
CA THR A 351 -8.98 -9.10 -4.00
C THR A 351 -10.19 -8.96 -3.08
N ILE A 352 -11.39 -8.78 -3.62
CA ILE A 352 -12.60 -8.60 -2.82
C ILE A 352 -13.36 -9.92 -2.72
N ARG A 353 -13.68 -10.31 -1.49
CA ARG A 353 -14.47 -11.51 -1.13
C ARG A 353 -15.71 -11.08 -0.37
N CYS A 354 -16.81 -11.78 -0.54
CA CYS A 354 -18.07 -11.54 0.17
C CYS A 354 -18.46 -12.79 0.96
N PRO A 355 -17.66 -13.18 1.98
CA PRO A 355 -17.91 -14.42 2.70
C PRO A 355 -19.29 -14.40 3.34
N GLY A 356 -20.07 -15.45 3.06
CA GLY A 356 -21.34 -15.68 3.76
C GLY A 356 -21.13 -15.78 5.28
N PRO A 357 -22.19 -15.64 6.09
CA PRO A 357 -22.11 -15.76 7.54
C PRO A 357 -21.74 -17.20 7.95
N ARG A 358 -20.45 -17.50 8.01
CA ARG A 358 -19.92 -18.81 8.40
C ARG A 358 -20.11 -19.00 9.91
N ARG A 359 -20.81 -20.08 10.30
CA ARG A 359 -20.82 -20.63 11.67
C ARG A 359 -19.82 -21.79 11.76
N ASP A 360 -18.57 -21.58 11.37
CA ASP A 360 -17.58 -22.63 11.59
C ASP A 360 -17.16 -22.62 13.07
N PRO A 361 -17.17 -23.77 13.77
CA PRO A 361 -16.63 -23.87 15.10
C PRO A 361 -15.13 -23.69 14.99
N VAL A 362 -14.67 -22.47 15.32
CA VAL A 362 -13.24 -22.13 15.41
C VAL A 362 -12.58 -23.21 16.28
N THR A 363 -11.70 -24.00 15.69
CA THR A 363 -10.94 -25.09 16.35
C THR A 363 -9.45 -24.83 16.26
N SER A 364 -9.05 -23.55 16.18
CA SER A 364 -7.65 -23.15 16.39
C SER A 364 -7.38 -22.90 17.89
N PRO A 365 -6.12 -22.93 18.35
CA PRO A 365 -5.78 -22.45 19.69
C PRO A 365 -6.25 -21.00 19.93
N THR A 366 -6.26 -20.17 18.88
CA THR A 366 -6.89 -18.83 18.86
C THR A 366 -8.39 -18.87 19.17
N ALA A 367 -9.11 -19.95 18.84
CA ALA A 367 -10.50 -20.13 19.23
C ALA A 367 -10.71 -20.29 20.74
N THR A 368 -9.72 -20.86 21.43
CA THR A 368 -9.80 -21.15 22.85
C THR A 368 -9.62 -19.86 23.65
N THR A 369 -8.66 -19.02 23.25
CA THR A 369 -8.54 -17.64 23.75
C THR A 369 -9.75 -16.78 23.38
N VAL A 370 -10.34 -16.98 22.18
CA VAL A 370 -11.59 -16.33 21.74
C VAL A 370 -12.80 -16.75 22.58
N ARG A 371 -12.88 -18.02 22.99
CA ARG A 371 -13.94 -18.51 23.89
C ARG A 371 -13.77 -18.00 25.31
N GLU A 372 -12.55 -17.74 25.76
CA GLU A 372 -12.29 -17.06 27.04
C GLU A 372 -12.68 -15.58 26.97
N PHE A 373 -12.41 -14.90 25.85
CA PHE A 373 -12.82 -13.51 25.60
C PHE A 373 -14.35 -13.37 25.62
N ALA A 374 -15.07 -14.23 24.90
CA ALA A 374 -16.54 -14.16 24.80
C ALA A 374 -17.31 -14.62 26.05
N ARG A 375 -16.63 -15.09 27.12
CA ARG A 375 -17.26 -15.68 28.32
C ARG A 375 -16.92 -14.99 29.65
N GLY A 376 -16.07 -13.96 29.70
CA GLY A 376 -15.48 -13.48 30.97
C GLY A 376 -16.22 -12.34 31.67
N ASP A 377 -16.70 -12.59 32.90
CA ASP A 377 -17.04 -11.60 33.94
C ASP A 377 -15.74 -11.20 34.71
N PRO A 378 -15.46 -9.93 35.04
CA PRO A 378 -14.13 -9.47 35.48
C PRO A 378 -13.63 -9.96 36.86
N THR A 379 -14.44 -10.66 37.64
CA THR A 379 -14.17 -10.83 39.09
C THR A 379 -13.42 -12.11 39.51
N GLU A 380 -13.12 -13.05 38.61
CA GLU A 380 -12.50 -14.35 38.98
C GLU A 380 -11.09 -14.63 38.39
N ARG A 381 -10.26 -13.62 38.12
CA ARG A 381 -8.92 -13.84 37.49
C ARG A 381 -7.69 -13.45 38.30
N VAL A 382 -7.75 -13.44 39.63
CA VAL A 382 -6.53 -13.45 40.46
C VAL A 382 -6.28 -14.87 40.97
N GLY A 383 -5.41 -15.61 40.29
CA GLY A 383 -4.73 -16.76 40.92
C GLY A 383 -4.87 -18.15 40.27
N ARG A 384 -4.91 -18.28 38.93
CA ARG A 384 -4.77 -19.62 38.33
C ARG A 384 -4.08 -19.62 36.96
N CYS A 385 -2.79 -19.30 36.94
CA CYS A 385 -1.92 -19.70 35.84
C CYS A 385 -0.50 -19.98 36.36
N ILE A 386 -0.37 -20.83 37.38
CA ILE A 386 0.88 -21.51 37.71
C ILE A 386 0.52 -22.93 38.15
N MET A 387 1.20 -23.92 37.53
CA MET A 387 1.23 -25.36 37.78
C MET A 387 0.08 -26.21 37.19
N SER A 388 0.45 -27.02 36.19
CA SER A 388 -0.22 -28.28 35.89
C SER A 388 0.04 -29.29 37.02
N ASP A 389 -1.00 -29.95 37.51
CA ASP A 389 -0.88 -31.35 37.88
C ASP A 389 -2.21 -32.09 37.76
N GLY A 390 -2.11 -33.37 37.44
CA GLY A 390 -3.17 -34.18 36.83
C GLY A 390 -4.49 -34.29 37.60
N GLY A 391 -5.58 -34.35 36.84
CA GLY A 391 -6.91 -34.68 37.35
C GLY A 391 -7.94 -34.81 36.23
N THR A 392 -8.19 -36.04 35.77
CA THR A 392 -9.30 -36.36 34.88
C THR A 392 -10.63 -36.08 35.56
N ALA A 393 -11.32 -35.01 35.18
CA ALA A 393 -12.73 -34.79 35.52
C ALA A 393 -13.54 -34.61 34.23
N ARG A 394 -14.23 -35.68 33.83
CA ARG A 394 -15.23 -35.65 32.75
C ARG A 394 -16.48 -34.96 33.30
N SER A 395 -16.72 -33.71 32.91
CA SER A 395 -18.02 -33.07 33.11
C SER A 395 -18.78 -33.08 31.78
N ARG A 396 -19.74 -33.99 31.72
CA ARG A 396 -20.74 -34.17 30.66
C ARG A 396 -21.74 -33.02 30.77
N ALA A 397 -21.72 -32.07 29.83
CA ALA A 397 -22.75 -31.05 29.70
C ALA A 397 -23.68 -31.41 28.54
N THR A 398 -24.95 -31.48 28.86
CA THR A 398 -26.10 -31.82 28.02
C THR A 398 -26.39 -30.72 27.01
N ASP A 399 -26.54 -31.09 25.74
CA ASP A 399 -27.13 -30.27 24.68
C ASP A 399 -28.60 -29.96 25.02
N ALA A 400 -28.91 -28.67 25.15
CA ALA A 400 -30.28 -28.17 25.11
C ALA A 400 -30.36 -27.08 24.02
N PRO A 401 -31.20 -27.24 22.98
CA PRO A 401 -31.41 -26.24 21.96
C PRO A 401 -32.43 -25.21 22.44
N GLY A 402 -32.02 -23.93 22.50
CA GLY A 402 -32.93 -22.81 22.78
C GLY A 402 -32.45 -21.92 23.93
N GLY A 403 -31.52 -21.01 23.64
CA GLY A 403 -31.24 -19.82 24.45
C GLY A 403 -31.59 -18.56 23.65
N PRO A 404 -32.02 -17.45 24.28
CA PRO A 404 -32.59 -16.31 23.59
C PRO A 404 -31.56 -15.61 22.70
N GLU A 405 -32.00 -15.08 21.57
CA GLU A 405 -31.24 -14.12 20.76
C GLU A 405 -30.79 -12.96 21.66
N GLY A 406 -29.49 -12.92 21.97
CA GLY A 406 -28.86 -11.74 22.56
C GLY A 406 -28.90 -10.57 21.57
N PRO A 407 -28.75 -9.32 22.04
CA PRO A 407 -28.89 -8.15 21.18
C PRO A 407 -27.89 -8.25 20.03
N ALA A 408 -28.36 -7.97 18.81
CA ALA A 408 -27.53 -7.89 17.61
C ALA A 408 -26.49 -6.77 17.80
N GLY A 409 -25.31 -7.10 18.33
CA GLY A 409 -24.29 -6.14 18.74
C GLY A 409 -23.05 -6.18 17.85
N ALA A 410 -22.45 -5.00 17.67
CA ALA A 410 -21.19 -4.73 16.96
C ALA A 410 -19.94 -5.46 17.51
N ASP A 411 -20.11 -6.32 18.51
CA ASP A 411 -19.06 -6.87 19.36
C ASP A 411 -18.76 -8.35 19.07
N ARG A 412 -19.25 -8.86 17.93
CA ARG A 412 -19.06 -10.25 17.53
C ARG A 412 -17.74 -10.42 16.76
N ILE A 413 -16.89 -11.32 17.25
CA ILE A 413 -15.71 -11.79 16.51
C ILE A 413 -16.17 -12.57 15.27
N VAL A 414 -15.70 -12.15 14.08
CA VAL A 414 -16.07 -12.75 12.80
C VAL A 414 -14.98 -13.73 12.36
N GLY A 415 -15.36 -14.98 12.10
CA GLY A 415 -14.48 -15.98 11.51
C GLY A 415 -14.39 -15.81 10.00
N LEU A 416 -13.32 -15.18 9.51
CA LEU A 416 -13.05 -15.07 8.06
C LEU A 416 -12.09 -16.15 7.58
N PRO A 417 -12.19 -16.57 6.31
CA PRO A 417 -11.19 -17.44 5.68
C PRO A 417 -9.77 -16.91 5.84
N LYS A 418 -8.79 -17.81 5.83
CA LYS A 418 -7.38 -17.38 5.74
C LYS A 418 -7.13 -16.79 4.34
N THR A 419 -6.18 -15.86 4.26
CA THR A 419 -5.67 -15.35 2.99
C THR A 419 -4.15 -15.56 2.93
N GLY A 420 -3.63 -15.66 1.71
CA GLY A 420 -2.19 -15.66 1.41
C GLY A 420 -1.64 -14.27 1.10
N SER A 421 -2.48 -13.22 1.08
CA SER A 421 -2.04 -11.84 0.89
C SER A 421 -1.21 -11.32 2.06
N ILE A 422 -0.44 -10.25 1.83
CA ILE A 422 0.36 -9.56 2.88
C ILE A 422 -0.57 -8.93 3.92
N GLU A 423 -1.63 -8.28 3.46
CA GLU A 423 -2.60 -7.57 4.28
C GLU A 423 -3.98 -8.20 4.18
N HIS A 424 -4.74 -8.13 5.27
CA HIS A 424 -6.13 -8.60 5.33
C HIS A 424 -7.04 -7.50 5.89
N VAL A 425 -8.11 -7.19 5.17
CA VAL A 425 -9.11 -6.16 5.54
C VAL A 425 -10.48 -6.80 5.77
N TRP A 426 -11.18 -6.34 6.80
CA TRP A 426 -12.59 -6.62 7.06
C TRP A 426 -13.43 -5.36 6.94
N VAL A 427 -14.44 -5.37 6.07
CA VAL A 427 -15.43 -4.30 5.93
C VAL A 427 -16.80 -4.84 6.35
N GLY A 428 -17.23 -4.46 7.55
CA GLY A 428 -18.54 -4.81 8.09
C GLY A 428 -18.63 -4.67 9.60
N ASP A 429 -19.77 -5.05 10.16
CA ASP A 429 -19.96 -5.11 11.61
C ASP A 429 -19.07 -6.18 12.26
N GLY A 430 -18.81 -6.06 13.56
CA GLY A 430 -17.88 -6.95 14.27
C GLY A 430 -16.42 -6.71 13.88
N TYR A 431 -15.54 -7.57 14.33
CA TYR A 431 -14.10 -7.46 14.06
C TYR A 431 -13.43 -8.83 13.98
N ARG A 432 -12.19 -8.87 13.49
CA ARG A 432 -11.39 -10.08 13.40
C ARG A 432 -9.94 -9.82 13.79
N MET A 433 -9.34 -10.77 14.51
CA MET A 433 -7.91 -10.77 14.81
C MET A 433 -7.07 -10.94 13.54
N GLY A 434 -6.00 -10.17 13.41
CA GLY A 434 -5.12 -10.22 12.24
C GLY A 434 -5.74 -9.67 10.95
N ALA A 435 -6.84 -8.91 11.04
CA ALA A 435 -7.36 -8.12 9.92
C ALA A 435 -7.53 -6.66 10.36
N ALA A 436 -7.33 -5.74 9.41
CA ALA A 436 -7.62 -4.33 9.59
C ALA A 436 -9.10 -4.04 9.42
N LYS A 437 -9.61 -3.05 10.16
CA LYS A 437 -10.98 -2.57 10.03
C LYS A 437 -11.02 -1.07 9.66
N PRO A 438 -10.84 -0.74 8.37
CA PRO A 438 -10.88 0.63 7.91
C PRO A 438 -12.30 1.20 7.88
N THR A 439 -12.44 2.46 8.27
CA THR A 439 -13.66 3.24 8.08
C THR A 439 -13.52 4.16 6.88
N VAL A 440 -14.62 4.52 6.23
CA VAL A 440 -14.62 5.49 5.11
C VAL A 440 -14.00 6.82 5.57
N ALA A 441 -14.33 7.24 6.81
CA ALA A 441 -13.76 8.45 7.40
C ALA A 441 -12.23 8.38 7.53
N ALA A 442 -11.69 7.28 8.07
CA ALA A 442 -10.24 7.06 8.17
C ALA A 442 -9.54 7.12 6.81
N ARG A 443 -10.13 6.48 5.79
CA ARG A 443 -9.60 6.48 4.43
C ARG A 443 -9.63 7.87 3.78
N LYS A 444 -10.75 8.60 3.95
CA LYS A 444 -10.87 10.01 3.53
C LYS A 444 -9.83 10.89 4.24
N ARG A 445 -9.57 10.68 5.54
CA ARG A 445 -8.52 11.42 6.28
C ARG A 445 -7.11 11.11 5.78
N ARG A 446 -6.82 9.88 5.33
CA ARG A 446 -5.53 9.56 4.70
C ARG A 446 -5.28 10.35 3.41
N LEU A 447 -6.34 10.76 2.71
CA LEU A 447 -6.25 11.64 1.55
C LEU A 447 -5.95 13.12 1.92
N ALA A 448 -5.97 13.48 3.21
CA ALA A 448 -5.51 14.81 3.62
C ALA A 448 -3.98 14.90 3.55
N ALA A 449 -3.47 16.08 3.19
CA ALA A 449 -2.04 16.33 3.12
C ALA A 449 -1.35 15.93 4.43
N ALA A 450 -0.24 15.19 4.33
CA ALA A 450 0.62 14.93 5.47
C ALA A 450 1.32 16.22 5.91
N SER A 451 1.68 16.29 7.19
CA SER A 451 2.56 17.33 7.73
C SER A 451 3.89 17.34 6.97
N SER A 452 4.38 18.52 6.60
CA SER A 452 5.72 18.68 6.05
C SER A 452 6.70 18.91 7.21
N GLY A 453 7.58 17.95 7.50
CA GLY A 453 8.52 18.07 8.60
C GLY A 453 9.04 16.71 9.10
N PRO A 454 9.85 16.69 10.17
CA PRO A 454 10.11 15.46 10.92
C PRO A 454 8.80 14.91 11.49
N ILE A 455 8.73 13.59 11.61
CA ILE A 455 7.57 12.85 12.09
C ILE A 455 7.47 13.02 13.62
N ASP A 456 6.41 13.66 14.11
CA ASP A 456 6.22 13.91 15.54
C ASP A 456 5.64 12.67 16.25
N VAL A 457 6.42 12.11 17.17
CA VAL A 457 6.07 10.94 17.98
C VAL A 457 5.96 11.33 19.44
N ALA A 458 4.82 11.02 20.05
CA ALA A 458 4.65 11.05 21.50
C ALA A 458 4.59 9.63 22.08
N ILE A 459 5.43 9.35 23.07
CA ILE A 459 5.39 8.10 23.85
C ILE A 459 4.83 8.44 25.22
N VAL A 460 3.75 7.78 25.61
CA VAL A 460 3.08 7.99 26.89
C VAL A 460 3.26 6.74 27.77
N VAL A 461 3.89 6.91 28.92
CA VAL A 461 4.17 5.84 29.89
C VAL A 461 3.38 6.08 31.19
N ASN A 462 2.19 5.48 31.25
CA ASN A 462 1.28 5.60 32.39
C ASN A 462 1.29 4.38 33.31
N ASP A 463 2.08 3.35 32.99
CA ASP A 463 2.28 2.19 33.84
C ASP A 463 3.58 2.31 34.67
N ALA A 464 3.49 2.03 35.98
CA ALA A 464 4.61 2.18 36.89
C ALA A 464 5.62 1.03 36.87
N GLU A 465 5.22 -0.18 36.48
CA GLU A 465 6.13 -1.32 36.32
C GLU A 465 6.95 -1.15 35.04
N MET A 466 6.31 -0.73 33.95
CA MET A 466 7.02 -0.43 32.69
C MET A 466 7.93 0.80 32.79
N ARG A 467 7.68 1.69 33.76
CA ARG A 467 8.57 2.81 34.10
C ARG A 467 9.85 2.39 34.82
N ALA A 468 9.88 1.21 35.45
CA ALA A 468 11.10 0.70 36.07
C ALA A 468 12.08 0.10 35.04
N GLU A 469 11.56 -0.27 33.86
CA GLU A 469 12.33 -0.75 32.70
C GLU A 469 12.68 0.37 31.71
N SER A 470 12.15 1.59 31.93
CA SER A 470 12.20 2.66 30.95
C SER A 470 13.51 3.44 30.95
N ASP A 471 14.53 2.90 30.30
CA ASP A 471 15.35 3.69 29.37
C ASP A 471 14.55 3.83 28.05
N VAL A 472 13.36 4.44 28.10
CA VAL A 472 12.46 4.60 26.94
C VAL A 472 13.12 5.42 25.82
N GLN A 473 14.11 6.23 26.16
CA GLN A 473 14.98 6.92 25.19
C GLN A 473 15.87 5.96 24.37
N ASP A 474 16.32 4.85 24.96
CA ASP A 474 17.05 3.80 24.24
C ASP A 474 16.09 2.80 23.56
N LEU A 475 14.85 2.69 24.05
CA LEU A 475 13.80 1.80 23.54
C LEU A 475 13.40 2.10 22.08
N TYR A 476 13.53 3.36 21.69
CA TYR A 476 13.36 3.84 20.32
C TYR A 476 14.68 4.06 19.58
N GLY A 477 15.83 3.90 20.25
CA GLY A 477 17.12 4.28 19.69
C GLY A 477 17.08 5.73 19.23
N LEU A 478 16.85 6.70 20.14
CA LEU A 478 16.66 8.12 19.73
C LEU A 478 17.84 8.75 18.97
N ARG A 479 19.01 8.11 18.98
CA ARG A 479 20.16 8.49 18.12
C ARG A 479 20.07 7.94 16.69
N GLU A 480 19.09 7.11 16.41
CA GLU A 480 18.92 6.31 15.19
C GLU A 480 17.72 6.79 14.35
N LEU A 481 16.72 7.47 14.92
CA LEU A 481 15.51 7.90 14.19
C LEU A 481 15.65 9.32 13.60
N VAL A 482 16.44 9.48 12.54
CA VAL A 482 16.74 10.80 11.94
C VAL A 482 15.50 11.53 11.41
N GLU A 483 14.43 10.80 11.08
CA GLU A 483 13.18 11.38 10.58
C GLU A 483 12.16 11.70 11.68
N PHE A 484 12.42 11.36 12.94
CA PHE A 484 11.44 11.48 14.02
C PHE A 484 11.84 12.50 15.09
N GLU A 485 10.90 13.33 15.50
CA GLU A 485 10.97 14.12 16.72
C GLU A 485 10.19 13.39 17.80
N VAL A 486 10.88 12.90 18.84
CA VAL A 486 10.26 12.04 19.86
C VAL A 486 10.17 12.75 21.19
N SER A 487 8.96 12.82 21.74
CA SER A 487 8.65 13.33 23.07
C SER A 487 8.17 12.20 23.97
N VAL A 488 8.72 12.10 25.18
CA VAL A 488 8.32 11.10 26.19
C VAL A 488 7.57 11.79 27.32
N TYR A 489 6.42 11.22 27.69
CA TYR A 489 5.53 11.74 28.72
C TYR A 489 5.25 10.65 29.74
N ASP A 490 5.47 10.96 31.02
CA ASP A 490 5.23 10.06 32.13
C ASP A 490 4.01 10.49 32.95
N ASP A 491 3.21 9.52 33.37
CA ASP A 491 2.15 9.69 34.37
C ASP A 491 1.16 10.82 34.04
N LEU A 492 0.69 10.85 32.79
CA LEU A 492 -0.25 11.88 32.34
C LEU A 492 -1.59 11.76 33.05
N THR A 493 -2.14 12.90 33.45
CA THR A 493 -3.54 13.00 33.89
C THR A 493 -4.49 12.84 32.70
N ARG A 494 -5.78 12.61 32.96
CA ARG A 494 -6.82 12.56 31.92
C ARG A 494 -6.89 13.85 31.12
N ALA A 495 -6.63 15.00 31.75
CA ALA A 495 -6.65 16.30 31.08
C ALA A 495 -5.45 16.42 30.13
N ASP A 496 -4.26 16.01 30.59
CA ASP A 496 -3.03 16.10 29.79
C ASP A 496 -3.03 15.09 28.63
N LEU A 497 -3.47 13.84 28.88
CA LEU A 497 -3.61 12.84 27.82
C LEU A 497 -4.64 13.27 26.77
N ARG A 498 -5.75 13.87 27.19
CA ARG A 498 -6.74 14.43 26.26
C ARG A 498 -6.15 15.55 25.40
N ALA A 499 -5.39 16.47 26.00
CA ALA A 499 -4.73 17.54 25.27
C ALA A 499 -3.71 16.98 24.27
N LEU A 500 -2.89 16.02 24.69
CA LEU A 500 -1.90 15.37 23.84
C LEU A 500 -2.53 14.67 22.63
N LEU A 501 -3.65 13.97 22.81
CA LEU A 501 -4.36 13.30 21.71
C LEU A 501 -5.06 14.29 20.76
N ALA A 502 -5.44 15.47 21.26
CA ALA A 502 -6.07 16.53 20.46
C ALA A 502 -5.06 17.32 19.62
N ASP A 503 -3.78 17.35 20.02
CA ASP A 503 -2.72 17.96 19.23
C ASP A 503 -2.50 17.23 17.90
N GLU A 504 -2.11 17.97 16.86
CA GLU A 504 -1.71 17.41 15.56
C GLU A 504 -0.35 16.73 15.69
N ARG A 505 -0.36 15.40 15.79
CA ARG A 505 0.84 14.56 15.88
C ARG A 505 0.79 13.43 14.88
N ASP A 506 1.95 12.98 14.42
CA ASP A 506 2.00 11.87 13.47
C ASP A 506 1.73 10.52 14.15
N PHE A 507 2.25 10.33 15.37
CA PHE A 507 2.15 9.04 16.04
C PHE A 507 2.13 9.14 17.57
N VAL A 508 1.24 8.39 18.22
CA VAL A 508 1.21 8.23 19.68
C VAL A 508 1.37 6.77 20.07
N HIS A 509 2.40 6.45 20.86
CA HIS A 509 2.54 5.15 21.49
C HIS A 509 2.13 5.23 22.95
N PHE A 510 0.98 4.64 23.28
CA PHE A 510 0.51 4.52 24.65
C PHE A 510 0.95 3.19 25.27
N VAL A 511 1.70 3.30 26.36
CA VAL A 511 2.25 2.20 27.15
C VAL A 511 1.58 2.21 28.52
N GLY A 512 0.64 1.29 28.72
CA GLY A 512 0.00 1.07 30.01
C GLY A 512 -1.31 0.29 29.91
N HIS A 513 -2.18 0.45 30.90
CA HIS A 513 -3.45 -0.28 30.93
C HIS A 513 -4.56 0.47 30.18
N VAL A 514 -5.31 -0.29 29.38
CA VAL A 514 -6.52 0.15 28.69
C VAL A 514 -7.56 -0.93 28.97
N ASP A 515 -8.79 -0.54 29.26
CA ASP A 515 -9.91 -1.47 29.35
C ASP A 515 -11.21 -0.78 28.91
N GLU A 516 -12.36 -1.40 29.20
CA GLU A 516 -13.66 -0.84 28.85
C GLU A 516 -13.91 0.56 29.45
N ARG A 517 -13.27 0.92 30.56
CA ARG A 517 -13.41 2.23 31.22
C ARG A 517 -12.58 3.33 30.54
N GLY A 518 -11.59 2.97 29.73
CA GLY A 518 -10.71 3.91 29.05
C GLY A 518 -9.22 3.59 29.16
N MET A 519 -8.40 4.57 28.82
CA MET A 519 -6.95 4.56 28.96
C MET A 519 -6.58 5.01 30.38
N GLN A 520 -5.76 4.23 31.10
CA GLN A 520 -5.37 4.57 32.47
C GLN A 520 -4.47 5.81 32.51
N CYS A 521 -4.81 6.73 33.40
CA CYS A 521 -4.13 7.98 33.70
C CYS A 521 -3.79 8.06 35.19
N ALA A 522 -2.94 9.02 35.57
CA ALA A 522 -2.58 9.28 36.97
C ALA A 522 -3.79 9.54 37.89
N ASP A 523 -4.85 10.14 37.36
CA ASP A 523 -6.05 10.57 38.10
C ASP A 523 -7.34 9.82 37.70
N GLY A 524 -7.23 8.65 37.05
CA GLY A 524 -8.38 7.81 36.68
C GLY A 524 -8.26 7.22 35.27
N TYR A 525 -9.40 7.05 34.58
CA TYR A 525 -9.45 6.54 33.21
C TYR A 525 -9.97 7.62 32.26
N LEU A 526 -9.29 7.81 31.13
CA LEU A 526 -9.77 8.61 30.01
C LEU A 526 -10.51 7.70 29.03
N ASP A 527 -11.84 7.82 28.99
CA ASP A 527 -12.64 7.13 27.98
C ASP A 527 -12.52 7.84 26.62
N ALA A 528 -11.98 7.15 25.62
CA ALA A 528 -11.82 7.69 24.27
C ALA A 528 -13.17 8.00 23.61
N ALA A 529 -14.27 7.36 24.03
CA ALA A 529 -15.61 7.70 23.55
C ALA A 529 -16.06 9.12 23.98
N SER A 530 -15.40 9.70 24.98
CA SER A 530 -15.64 11.08 25.42
C SER A 530 -14.88 12.14 24.62
N LEU A 531 -14.03 11.73 23.66
CA LEU A 531 -13.23 12.64 22.86
C LEU A 531 -14.04 13.11 21.64
N GLU A 532 -14.20 14.42 21.51
CA GLU A 532 -14.84 15.04 20.34
C GLU A 532 -13.89 15.14 19.14
N HIS A 533 -12.58 15.21 19.42
CA HIS A 533 -11.54 15.39 18.41
C HIS A 533 -10.24 14.70 18.83
N VAL A 534 -9.59 14.05 17.86
CA VAL A 534 -8.22 13.52 17.95
C VAL A 534 -7.42 14.06 16.77
N GLY A 535 -6.36 14.81 17.05
CA GLY A 535 -5.43 15.35 16.06
C GLY A 535 -4.30 14.38 15.70
N THR A 536 -4.10 13.35 16.53
CA THR A 536 -3.12 12.28 16.28
C THR A 536 -3.50 11.45 15.05
N ARG A 537 -2.58 11.31 14.10
CA ARG A 537 -2.79 10.55 12.85
C ARG A 537 -2.77 9.04 13.08
N ALA A 538 -1.76 8.54 13.79
CA ALA A 538 -1.59 7.11 14.07
C ALA A 538 -1.33 6.83 15.55
N PHE A 539 -1.68 5.64 16.03
CA PHE A 539 -1.36 5.25 17.41
C PHE A 539 -1.08 3.76 17.60
N VAL A 540 -0.42 3.44 18.71
CA VAL A 540 -0.30 2.07 19.23
C VAL A 540 -0.80 2.05 20.66
N LEU A 541 -1.80 1.22 20.93
CA LEU A 541 -2.26 0.94 22.28
C LEU A 541 -1.69 -0.40 22.72
N ASN A 542 -0.48 -0.37 23.27
CA ASN A 542 0.17 -1.54 23.88
C ASN A 542 -0.42 -1.80 25.26
N ALA A 543 -1.69 -2.16 25.22
CA ALA A 543 -2.55 -2.26 26.35
C ALA A 543 -3.59 -3.32 26.07
N CYS A 544 -3.89 -4.13 27.07
CA CYS A 544 -4.73 -5.31 26.91
C CYS A 544 -6.15 -4.92 26.50
N GLN A 545 -6.79 -5.62 25.55
CA GLN A 545 -8.18 -5.34 25.14
C GLN A 545 -8.44 -3.90 24.65
N SER A 546 -7.47 -3.29 23.96
CA SER A 546 -7.51 -1.90 23.54
C SER A 546 -8.38 -1.61 22.31
N TYR A 547 -9.03 -2.62 21.72
CA TYR A 547 -9.78 -2.49 20.45
C TYR A 547 -10.86 -1.41 20.48
N ARG A 548 -11.77 -1.41 21.47
CA ARG A 548 -12.89 -0.45 21.52
C ARG A 548 -12.39 0.99 21.68
N GLN A 549 -11.45 1.19 22.59
CA GLN A 549 -10.84 2.49 22.84
C GLN A 549 -10.10 2.98 21.59
N GLY A 550 -9.37 2.11 20.89
CA GLY A 550 -8.76 2.44 19.60
C GLY A 550 -9.79 2.79 18.52
N GLN A 551 -10.91 2.07 18.43
CA GLN A 551 -11.99 2.41 17.49
C GLN A 551 -12.52 3.83 17.77
N HIS A 552 -12.73 4.19 19.03
CA HIS A 552 -13.17 5.52 19.41
C HIS A 552 -12.15 6.61 19.03
N LEU A 553 -10.84 6.34 19.14
CA LEU A 553 -9.81 7.27 18.65
C LEU A 553 -9.89 7.48 17.13
N VAL A 554 -10.11 6.41 16.37
CA VAL A 554 -10.31 6.49 14.91
C VAL A 554 -11.61 7.23 14.58
N ASP A 555 -12.70 6.97 15.30
CA ASP A 555 -13.96 7.67 15.08
C ASP A 555 -13.82 9.18 15.35
N ALA A 556 -13.08 9.56 16.41
CA ALA A 556 -12.83 10.93 16.83
C ALA A 556 -11.81 11.71 15.98
N GLY A 557 -10.99 11.05 15.14
CA GLY A 557 -10.10 11.78 14.23
C GLY A 557 -8.88 11.03 13.72
N ALA A 558 -8.41 9.99 14.41
CA ALA A 558 -7.24 9.24 13.95
C ALA A 558 -7.47 8.53 12.60
N ILE A 559 -6.40 8.29 11.86
CA ILE A 559 -6.43 7.56 10.59
C ILE A 559 -6.36 6.05 10.87
N ALA A 560 -5.45 5.63 11.74
CA ALA A 560 -5.28 4.22 12.05
C ALA A 560 -4.60 4.01 13.41
N GLY A 561 -4.74 2.80 13.96
CA GLY A 561 -3.93 2.42 15.10
C GLY A 561 -3.88 0.93 15.33
N VAL A 562 -2.82 0.50 16.02
CA VAL A 562 -2.60 -0.90 16.36
C VAL A 562 -3.11 -1.15 17.78
N VAL A 563 -3.94 -2.17 17.91
CA VAL A 563 -4.64 -2.55 19.15
C VAL A 563 -4.42 -4.03 19.45
N THR A 564 -4.64 -4.43 20.70
CA THR A 564 -4.56 -5.83 21.13
C THR A 564 -5.93 -6.36 21.53
N PHE A 565 -6.17 -7.65 21.27
CA PHE A 565 -7.43 -8.32 21.62
C PHE A 565 -7.37 -9.12 22.93
N VAL A 566 -6.17 -9.45 23.40
CA VAL A 566 -5.96 -10.28 24.61
C VAL A 566 -4.92 -9.64 25.52
N MET A 567 -4.82 -10.15 26.75
CA MET A 567 -3.76 -9.77 27.67
C MET A 567 -2.41 -10.22 27.11
N ILE A 568 -1.45 -9.29 27.03
CA ILE A 568 -0.07 -9.56 26.62
C ILE A 568 0.83 -9.20 27.82
N GLY A 569 1.82 -10.05 28.12
CA GLY A 569 2.79 -9.76 29.17
C GLY A 569 3.67 -8.56 28.79
N ASN A 570 4.11 -7.80 29.80
CA ASN A 570 4.81 -6.53 29.63
C ASN A 570 6.02 -6.64 28.67
N ASP A 571 6.89 -7.64 28.86
CA ASP A 571 8.08 -7.86 28.03
C ASP A 571 7.76 -8.05 26.54
N SER A 572 6.65 -8.74 26.24
CA SER A 572 6.22 -8.99 24.86
C SER A 572 5.61 -7.74 24.22
N ALA A 573 4.84 -6.96 24.98
CA ALA A 573 4.29 -5.69 24.50
C ALA A 573 5.41 -4.70 24.18
N THR A 574 6.43 -4.60 25.05
CA THR A 574 7.60 -3.74 24.84
C THR A 574 8.39 -4.14 23.59
N ARG A 575 8.69 -5.43 23.40
CA ARG A 575 9.39 -5.94 22.21
C ARG A 575 8.63 -5.68 20.91
N ILE A 576 7.33 -5.94 20.90
CA ILE A 576 6.48 -5.74 19.72
C ILE A 576 6.36 -4.25 19.40
N GLY A 577 6.14 -3.40 20.41
CA GLY A 577 6.11 -1.95 20.24
C GLY A 577 7.39 -1.38 19.62
N ARG A 578 8.56 -1.81 20.12
CA ARG A 578 9.87 -1.42 19.56
C ARG A 578 10.03 -1.85 18.11
N THR A 579 9.67 -3.11 17.81
CA THR A 579 9.82 -3.65 16.46
C THR A 579 8.88 -2.95 15.47
N LEU A 580 7.63 -2.71 15.88
CA LEU A 580 6.66 -1.95 15.09
C LEU A 580 7.15 -0.53 14.79
N ALA A 581 7.67 0.18 15.79
CA ALA A 581 8.24 1.51 15.60
C ALA A 581 9.37 1.52 14.57
N ARG A 582 10.30 0.56 14.65
CA ARG A 582 11.42 0.45 13.69
C ARG A 582 10.92 0.12 12.28
N LEU A 583 9.90 -0.73 12.12
CA LEU A 583 9.30 -1.05 10.82
C LEU A 583 8.63 0.18 10.21
N LEU A 584 7.87 0.94 11.00
CA LEU A 584 7.25 2.19 10.54
C LEU A 584 8.30 3.23 10.14
N ASN A 585 9.42 3.33 10.87
CA ASN A 585 10.56 4.17 10.49
C ASN A 585 11.27 3.68 9.21
N ALA A 586 11.28 2.38 8.94
CA ALA A 586 11.79 1.83 7.68
C ALA A 586 10.82 2.03 6.49
N GLY A 587 9.67 2.67 6.72
CA GLY A 587 8.69 3.04 5.70
C GLY A 587 7.67 1.96 5.35
N PHE A 588 7.52 0.93 6.20
CA PHE A 588 6.45 -0.06 6.05
C PHE A 588 5.07 0.60 6.29
N SER A 589 4.04 0.09 5.60
CA SER A 589 2.66 0.36 5.99
C SER A 589 2.37 -0.30 7.35
N LEU A 590 1.34 0.16 8.08
CA LEU A 590 0.89 -0.53 9.29
C LEU A 590 0.54 -2.01 9.01
N GLY A 591 -0.07 -2.28 7.85
CA GLY A 591 -0.38 -3.63 7.39
C GLY A 591 0.86 -4.50 7.19
N GLY A 592 1.82 -4.03 6.39
CA GLY A 592 3.08 -4.74 6.15
C GLY A 592 3.92 -4.93 7.41
N ALA A 593 3.93 -3.94 8.31
CA ALA A 593 4.61 -4.06 9.59
C ALA A 593 4.02 -5.18 10.46
N LEU A 594 2.69 -5.34 10.48
CA LEU A 594 2.04 -6.46 11.18
C LEU A 594 2.26 -7.82 10.50
N ASP A 595 2.39 -7.89 9.17
CA ASP A 595 2.75 -9.13 8.46
C ASP A 595 4.14 -9.61 8.90
N VAL A 596 5.15 -8.73 8.85
CA VAL A 596 6.52 -9.04 9.32
C VAL A 596 6.53 -9.44 10.80
N LEU A 597 5.77 -8.75 11.65
CA LEU A 597 5.65 -9.11 13.06
C LEU A 597 4.97 -10.48 13.26
N GLY A 598 3.98 -10.81 12.43
CA GLY A 598 3.25 -12.07 12.48
C GLY A 598 4.11 -13.29 12.19
N ASP A 599 5.16 -13.12 11.38
CA ASP A 599 6.17 -14.14 11.08
C ASP A 599 7.22 -14.24 12.19
N ALA A 600 7.58 -13.11 12.81
CA ALA A 600 8.58 -13.05 13.86
C ALA A 600 8.09 -13.51 15.25
N ASP A 601 6.82 -13.26 15.59
CA ASP A 601 6.29 -13.47 16.94
C ASP A 601 4.88 -14.07 16.92
N LEU A 602 4.72 -15.22 17.58
CA LEU A 602 3.42 -15.90 17.69
C LEU A 602 2.37 -15.02 18.40
N PHE A 603 2.78 -14.13 19.31
CA PHE A 603 1.88 -13.21 20.00
C PHE A 603 1.45 -12.03 19.13
N ALA A 604 2.17 -11.70 18.06
CA ALA A 604 1.76 -10.65 17.12
C ALA A 604 0.42 -10.96 16.44
N LYS A 605 0.02 -12.24 16.37
CA LYS A 605 -1.29 -12.70 15.87
C LYS A 605 -2.48 -12.23 16.71
N HIS A 606 -2.22 -11.65 17.88
CA HIS A 606 -3.22 -11.04 18.75
C HIS A 606 -3.37 -9.52 18.59
N TYR A 607 -2.59 -8.92 17.70
CA TYR A 607 -2.76 -7.53 17.30
C TYR A 607 -3.76 -7.42 16.15
N GLY A 608 -4.38 -6.25 16.04
CA GLY A 608 -5.21 -5.85 14.91
C GLY A 608 -5.05 -4.38 14.62
N ILE A 609 -5.59 -3.95 13.48
CA ILE A 609 -5.59 -2.55 13.07
C ILE A 609 -7.02 -2.05 13.07
N VAL A 610 -7.25 -0.94 13.77
CA VAL A 610 -8.45 -0.11 13.59
C VAL A 610 -8.10 1.03 12.65
N GLY A 611 -8.98 1.37 11.71
CA GLY A 611 -8.68 2.37 10.68
C GLY A 611 -7.89 1.82 9.48
N ASP A 612 -7.23 2.69 8.73
CA ASP A 612 -6.63 2.36 7.42
C ASP A 612 -5.20 1.79 7.55
N GLN A 613 -5.04 0.51 7.19
CA GLN A 613 -3.77 -0.20 7.27
C GLN A 613 -2.70 0.27 6.28
N ASN A 614 -3.08 0.98 5.22
CA ASN A 614 -2.13 1.51 4.23
C ASN A 614 -1.34 2.72 4.73
N LEU A 615 -1.68 3.25 5.91
CA LEU A 615 -0.96 4.39 6.46
C LEU A 615 0.53 4.05 6.61
N THR A 616 1.35 4.90 6.01
CA THR A 616 2.81 4.86 6.04
C THR A 616 3.28 6.18 6.63
N LEU A 617 4.12 6.14 7.68
CA LEU A 617 4.55 7.34 8.39
C LEU A 617 5.85 7.91 7.82
N ALA A 618 6.84 7.06 7.56
CA ALA A 618 8.14 7.43 7.03
C ALA A 618 8.31 7.00 5.57
N THR A 619 9.18 7.69 4.83
CA THR A 619 9.49 7.31 3.45
C THR A 619 10.68 6.35 3.42
N CYS A 620 10.53 5.20 2.77
CA CYS A 620 11.65 4.30 2.53
C CYS A 620 12.61 4.89 1.49
N ARG A 621 13.91 4.93 1.78
CA ARG A 621 14.95 5.45 0.87
C ARG A 621 15.09 4.59 -0.39
N ALA A 622 14.97 3.28 -0.26
CA ALA A 622 14.93 2.33 -1.36
C ALA A 622 13.58 2.32 -2.11
N ALA A 623 12.65 3.22 -1.75
CA ALA A 623 11.29 3.36 -2.24
C ALA A 623 10.35 2.18 -1.92
N THR A 624 10.85 0.93 -1.94
CA THR A 624 10.16 -0.28 -1.47
C THR A 624 10.80 -0.74 -0.16
N PRO A 625 10.04 -0.77 0.96
CA PRO A 625 10.47 -1.46 2.17
C PRO A 625 10.70 -2.95 1.89
N VAL A 626 11.80 -3.50 2.40
CA VAL A 626 12.17 -4.91 2.20
C VAL A 626 12.41 -5.61 3.52
N SER A 627 12.18 -6.91 3.56
CA SER A 627 12.71 -7.81 4.58
C SER A 627 13.62 -8.85 3.92
N ALA A 628 14.65 -9.29 4.62
CA ALA A 628 15.56 -10.31 4.14
C ALA A 628 15.44 -11.60 4.96
N GLU A 629 15.61 -12.75 4.33
CA GLU A 629 15.87 -14.03 4.97
C GLU A 629 17.30 -14.44 4.66
N LEU A 630 18.06 -14.81 5.69
CA LEU A 630 19.47 -15.16 5.55
C LEU A 630 19.70 -16.59 6.02
N THR A 631 20.40 -17.37 5.19
CA THR A 631 20.85 -18.72 5.54
C THR A 631 22.32 -18.88 5.20
N ALA A 632 23.13 -19.31 6.16
CA ALA A 632 24.53 -19.66 5.90
C ALA A 632 24.63 -20.91 5.00
N LEU A 633 25.53 -20.88 4.02
CA LEU A 633 25.79 -22.02 3.12
C LEU A 633 27.15 -22.68 3.39
N GLY A 634 27.96 -22.11 4.30
CA GLY A 634 29.35 -22.49 4.54
C GLY A 634 30.34 -21.79 3.59
N ASP A 635 31.63 -21.87 3.90
CA ASP A 635 32.73 -21.23 3.14
C ASP A 635 32.52 -19.72 2.90
N ASP A 636 32.09 -18.97 3.93
CA ASP A 636 31.82 -17.52 3.87
C ASP A 636 30.80 -17.11 2.79
N ARG A 637 29.86 -18.01 2.47
CA ARG A 637 28.75 -17.75 1.53
C ARG A 637 27.39 -17.85 2.20
N TYR A 638 26.48 -17.02 1.73
CA TYR A 638 25.13 -16.90 2.28
C TYR A 638 24.08 -16.93 1.17
N ARG A 639 22.93 -17.54 1.46
CA ARG A 639 21.71 -17.35 0.67
C ARG A 639 20.93 -16.19 1.28
N LEU A 640 20.71 -15.16 0.48
CA LEU A 640 19.94 -13.97 0.80
C LEU A 640 18.61 -14.00 0.02
N GLY A 641 17.51 -14.33 0.69
CA GLY A 641 16.16 -14.22 0.15
C GLY A 641 15.61 -12.82 0.41
N LEU A 642 15.13 -12.11 -0.61
CA LEU A 642 14.57 -10.77 -0.45
C LEU A 642 13.05 -10.79 -0.61
N TYR A 643 12.38 -10.01 0.24
CA TYR A 643 10.93 -9.89 0.25
C TYR A 643 10.51 -8.41 0.21
N GLY A 644 9.75 -8.02 -0.81
CA GLY A 644 9.25 -6.66 -1.00
C GLY A 644 7.90 -6.44 -0.33
N HIS A 645 7.75 -5.32 0.38
CA HIS A 645 6.53 -4.92 1.08
C HIS A 645 5.94 -3.66 0.44
N PRO A 646 4.82 -3.77 -0.28
CA PRO A 646 4.27 -2.69 -1.08
C PRO A 646 3.55 -1.66 -0.20
N THR A 647 3.75 -0.38 -0.52
CA THR A 647 3.12 0.75 0.18
C THR A 647 2.01 1.37 -0.66
N GLY A 648 1.39 2.47 -0.22
CA GLY A 648 0.47 3.24 -1.05
C GLY A 648 1.17 3.86 -2.28
N ARG A 649 2.39 4.40 -2.08
CA ARG A 649 3.20 5.01 -3.15
C ARG A 649 3.86 3.98 -4.06
N MET A 650 4.21 2.82 -3.50
CA MET A 650 4.92 1.73 -4.18
C MET A 650 4.05 0.47 -4.19
N GLY A 651 2.89 0.57 -4.84
CA GLY A 651 1.87 -0.49 -4.89
C GLY A 651 2.20 -1.64 -5.85
N PRO A 652 1.25 -2.56 -6.07
CA PRO A 652 1.41 -3.69 -6.99
C PRO A 652 1.90 -3.27 -8.38
N GLY A 653 2.87 -3.99 -8.95
CA GLY A 653 3.41 -3.73 -10.29
C GLY A 653 4.50 -2.67 -10.32
N SER A 654 4.89 -2.13 -9.19
CA SER A 654 6.19 -1.50 -9.05
C SER A 654 7.33 -2.49 -9.27
N VAL A 655 8.49 -1.98 -9.66
CA VAL A 655 9.71 -2.80 -9.81
C VAL A 655 10.74 -2.44 -8.74
N TYR A 656 11.48 -3.44 -8.31
CA TYR A 656 12.58 -3.34 -7.37
C TYR A 656 13.87 -3.80 -8.05
N SER A 657 14.96 -3.08 -7.77
CA SER A 657 16.31 -3.43 -8.21
C SER A 657 17.16 -3.68 -6.97
N PRO A 658 17.37 -4.96 -6.59
CA PRO A 658 18.24 -5.31 -5.48
C PRO A 658 19.65 -4.77 -5.69
N ASN A 659 20.23 -4.16 -4.65
CA ASN A 659 21.63 -3.74 -4.65
C ASN A 659 22.54 -4.91 -4.21
N VAL A 660 22.36 -6.05 -4.85
CA VAL A 660 23.20 -7.23 -4.71
C VAL A 660 23.96 -7.41 -6.04
N PRO A 661 25.13 -8.06 -6.04
CA PRO A 661 25.83 -8.38 -7.27
C PRO A 661 24.99 -9.35 -8.11
N ASP A 662 24.17 -8.77 -8.97
CA ASP A 662 23.30 -9.45 -9.91
C ASP A 662 23.47 -8.83 -11.30
N ASP A 663 23.05 -9.57 -12.32
CA ASP A 663 23.23 -9.33 -13.75
C ASP A 663 22.50 -8.10 -14.35
N GLY A 664 21.92 -7.23 -13.52
CA GLY A 664 21.20 -6.02 -13.94
C GLY A 664 19.69 -6.19 -14.11
N ARG A 665 19.11 -7.32 -13.67
CA ARG A 665 17.67 -7.56 -13.66
C ARG A 665 16.91 -6.66 -12.68
N ARG A 666 15.61 -6.50 -12.98
CA ARG A 666 14.60 -5.93 -12.09
C ARG A 666 13.56 -6.99 -11.75
N TYR A 667 12.89 -6.79 -10.63
CA TYR A 667 11.92 -7.73 -10.06
C TYR A 667 10.61 -7.02 -9.75
N LEU A 668 9.49 -7.72 -9.77
CA LEU A 668 8.19 -7.18 -9.36
C LEU A 668 8.08 -7.10 -7.84
N ASN A 669 7.49 -6.01 -7.37
CA ASN A 669 6.91 -5.95 -6.02
C ASN A 669 5.51 -6.60 -6.09
N ALA A 670 5.14 -7.58 -5.26
CA ALA A 670 5.51 -7.79 -3.86
C ALA A 670 5.65 -9.27 -3.42
N GLY A 671 6.15 -9.48 -2.20
CA GLY A 671 6.45 -10.81 -1.66
C GLY A 671 7.86 -11.23 -2.00
N HIS A 672 8.07 -12.52 -2.27
CA HIS A 672 9.39 -13.03 -2.67
C HIS A 672 9.85 -12.36 -3.95
N VAL A 673 10.98 -11.66 -3.86
CA VAL A 673 11.63 -10.95 -4.98
C VAL A 673 12.61 -11.90 -5.65
N GLY A 674 13.46 -12.57 -4.87
CA GLY A 674 14.46 -13.49 -5.40
C GLY A 674 15.43 -13.96 -4.33
N ASP A 675 16.17 -15.02 -4.68
CA ASP A 675 17.22 -15.60 -3.85
C ASP A 675 18.58 -15.32 -4.49
N PHE A 676 19.48 -14.74 -3.70
CA PHE A 676 20.81 -14.36 -4.12
C PHE A 676 21.85 -15.15 -3.33
N THR A 677 22.93 -15.55 -3.98
CA THR A 677 24.09 -16.10 -3.28
C THR A 677 25.13 -15.00 -3.21
N VAL A 678 25.49 -14.60 -2.00
CA VAL A 678 26.43 -13.52 -1.73
C VAL A 678 27.57 -14.02 -0.86
N ASP A 679 28.75 -13.44 -1.06
CA ASP A 679 29.86 -13.61 -0.12
C ASP A 679 29.76 -12.63 1.07
N ASP A 680 30.72 -12.73 1.97
CA ASP A 680 30.81 -11.96 3.20
C ASP A 680 31.06 -10.44 2.98
N GLU A 681 31.72 -10.04 1.89
CA GLU A 681 31.91 -8.62 1.55
C GLU A 681 30.63 -8.03 0.95
N GLU A 682 30.02 -8.77 0.03
CA GLU A 682 28.78 -8.42 -0.65
C GLU A 682 27.61 -8.34 0.34
N LEU A 683 27.52 -9.29 1.28
CA LEU A 683 26.51 -9.27 2.33
C LEU A 683 26.65 -8.04 3.23
N ARG A 684 27.87 -7.72 3.69
CA ARG A 684 28.09 -6.50 4.51
C ARG A 684 27.71 -5.24 3.75
N ALA A 685 28.14 -5.14 2.50
CA ALA A 685 27.80 -4.01 1.65
C ALA A 685 26.28 -3.85 1.51
N PHE A 686 25.53 -4.95 1.39
CA PHE A 686 24.07 -4.93 1.33
C PHE A 686 23.41 -4.53 2.66
N LEU A 687 23.87 -5.10 3.78
CA LEU A 687 23.33 -4.78 5.12
C LEU A 687 23.55 -3.30 5.50
N ASP A 688 24.63 -2.68 5.01
CA ASP A 688 24.97 -1.28 5.27
C ASP A 688 24.14 -0.27 4.45
N LEU A 689 23.35 -0.71 3.46
CA LEU A 689 22.60 0.19 2.57
C LEU A 689 21.47 0.93 3.27
N ASP A 690 20.72 0.21 4.10
CA ASP A 690 19.56 0.74 4.80
C ASP A 690 19.25 -0.09 6.05
N ARG A 691 18.27 0.35 6.82
CA ARG A 691 17.82 -0.33 8.04
C ARG A 691 16.55 -1.11 7.77
N PHE A 692 16.67 -2.43 7.77
CA PHE A 692 15.56 -3.31 7.45
C PHE A 692 15.56 -4.58 8.31
N PRO A 693 14.39 -5.22 8.47
CA PRO A 693 14.28 -6.50 9.16
C PRO A 693 14.99 -7.63 8.42
N VAL A 694 15.77 -8.42 9.16
CA VAL A 694 16.47 -9.61 8.67
C VAL A 694 16.05 -10.81 9.51
N PHE A 695 15.53 -11.85 8.87
CA PHE A 695 15.23 -13.13 9.50
C PHE A 695 16.46 -14.03 9.41
N LEU A 696 17.02 -14.39 10.56
CA LEU A 696 18.08 -15.38 10.69
C LEU A 696 17.50 -16.55 11.48
N ASP A 697 17.45 -17.74 10.86
CA ASP A 697 16.87 -18.94 11.49
C ASP A 697 15.44 -18.75 12.04
N GLY A 698 14.64 -17.91 11.38
CA GLY A 698 13.28 -17.57 11.78
C GLY A 698 13.20 -16.55 12.94
N ALA A 699 14.33 -16.06 13.45
CA ALA A 699 14.36 -15.01 14.45
C ALA A 699 14.59 -13.64 13.78
N LEU A 700 13.77 -12.66 14.13
CA LEU A 700 13.91 -11.30 13.62
C LEU A 700 15.13 -10.61 14.25
N ARG A 701 15.96 -10.06 13.37
CA ARG A 701 17.12 -9.20 13.63
C ARG A 701 17.04 -7.98 12.72
N TRP A 702 18.02 -7.10 12.81
CA TRP A 702 18.07 -5.84 12.05
C TRP A 702 19.42 -5.70 11.36
N SER A 703 19.42 -5.22 10.12
CA SER A 703 20.62 -5.12 9.29
C SER A 703 21.77 -4.36 9.95
N ASP A 704 21.45 -3.29 10.69
CA ASP A 704 22.42 -2.44 11.40
C ASP A 704 22.98 -3.02 12.71
N LEU A 705 22.38 -4.10 13.20
CA LEU A 705 22.81 -4.80 14.41
C LEU A 705 23.48 -6.14 14.12
N LEU A 706 23.56 -6.54 12.85
CA LEU A 706 24.16 -7.81 12.45
C LEU A 706 25.62 -7.62 12.08
N SER A 707 26.49 -8.38 12.74
CA SER A 707 27.86 -8.61 12.28
C SER A 707 28.00 -9.97 11.60
N ALA A 708 28.85 -10.07 10.59
CA ALA A 708 29.14 -11.35 9.91
C ALA A 708 29.56 -12.49 10.87
N GLU A 709 30.26 -12.16 11.96
CA GLU A 709 30.66 -13.15 12.98
C GLU A 709 29.47 -13.76 13.72
N GLU A 710 28.38 -13.00 13.91
CA GLU A 710 27.16 -13.50 14.57
C GLU A 710 26.38 -14.44 13.65
N ILE A 711 26.45 -14.23 12.34
CA ILE A 711 25.79 -15.05 11.31
C ILE A 711 26.48 -16.41 11.19
N GLY A 712 27.81 -16.48 11.32
CA GLY A 712 28.56 -17.74 11.28
C GLY A 712 28.52 -18.57 12.57
N ARG A 713 28.32 -17.95 13.74
CA ARG A 713 28.37 -18.65 15.06
C ARG A 713 27.09 -19.40 15.44
N GLU A 714 25.92 -18.99 14.96
CA GLU A 714 24.67 -19.70 15.30
C GLU A 714 24.60 -21.10 14.66
N ASP A 715 25.25 -21.33 13.52
CA ASP A 715 25.29 -22.64 12.84
C ASP A 715 26.29 -23.63 13.49
N GLU A 716 27.46 -23.15 13.94
CA GLU A 716 28.42 -23.98 14.68
C GLU A 716 27.84 -24.51 16.01
N SER A 717 26.90 -23.78 16.63
CA SER A 717 26.22 -24.20 17.86
C SER A 717 25.22 -25.35 17.67
N ARG A 718 24.82 -25.64 16.42
CA ARG A 718 23.90 -26.75 16.07
C ARG A 718 24.61 -28.01 15.59
N LEU A 719 25.88 -27.91 15.21
CA LEU A 719 26.73 -29.05 14.84
C LEU A 719 27.44 -29.71 16.05
N GLY A 720 27.19 -29.22 17.27
CA GLY A 720 27.77 -29.67 18.55
C GLY A 720 26.92 -30.66 19.34
#